data_AF-A0A521M471-F1
#
_entry.id   AF-A0A521M471-F1
#
_cell.length_a   1.000
_cell.length_b   1.000
_cell.length_c   1.000
_cell.angle_alpha   90.00
_cell.angle_beta   90.00
_cell.angle_gamma   90.00
#
_symmetry.space_group_name_H-M   'P 1'
#
loop_
_entity.id
_entity.type
_entity.pdbx_description
1 polymer ?
#
loop_
_entity_poly.entity_id
_entity_poly.type
_entity_poly.pdbx_seq_one_letter_code
_entity_poly.pdbx_strand_id
1 'polypeptide(L)'
;MLPALFGTAHRQLKPYLRGYAAVLFCSHDLAGLLILAVTFIRPEVGAAGLLAAIVAHLTARHLRYPEVEQPPEIYNALLVGLALGAIWKLNVLLVTVLVVVGALTALATHVLGVWLWRLNRLPVMSLTFVLMMWALLLAARDVEVLVALRHDPFPAFSPSWLDDFFSALGWFLFTPHPVAGLAMFVALLISSRYLALLCVAGYAVGTLSLWLVGSAVLPGVVGFNFMLAAMAVGGLFAFPDRVSFLWGMFAALVAALMVAAIAAPLGRLHLPALAAPFLLASYLLMAGLSSRPAGRSPYLLLENPALPERSLLAAKLAKARLGAPGSYPVTPPFFGAWKISQGIDGSHTHRGPWRDAFDFVVVDERGRSFRGEGAQLADYYAFGAPVLAPVSGMVWQADDRMADNAPGEVDARSGRNFGNLLLLRTADGVFVLVGHLKQGSLHVKPGAWVEAGQIVAACGNSGRSTQPHLHLHVQTLADLGAPTRPLHLRSVTVQTDLGEAPDFRLAAQPDEGQLVSAALRDGRLAEAVHLPAGRTLTLESDGGARHRLTVELTLLGQFRLAGGTGASAAFEERPDILAFFDRQGPRDRCLDAWLLGAGLTPLSASARAWSDAPSVELAPLPPVLRLATLLLRPFGAAFDSRYRRDWDAASGTWRQSGTHRLTLLPGLAIEATTEAVIDARSGVSEVAVACHGRTRRFTVRETGTVGDVGVAPTVQAIGKAG
;
A
#
# COMPACT_ATOMS: atom_id res chain seq x y z
N MET A 1 36.12 3.34 -15.46
CA MET A 1 35.58 4.51 -16.20
C MET A 1 34.29 4.19 -16.96
N LEU A 2 34.18 3.08 -17.69
CA LEU A 2 32.94 2.68 -18.40
C LEU A 2 31.67 2.59 -17.50
N PRO A 3 31.68 1.95 -16.32
CA PRO A 3 30.47 1.86 -15.48
C PRO A 3 30.00 3.23 -14.94
N ALA A 4 30.93 4.16 -14.71
CA ALA A 4 30.63 5.51 -14.25
C ALA A 4 29.98 6.35 -15.36
N LEU A 5 30.48 6.22 -16.60
CA LEU A 5 29.91 6.86 -17.80
C LEU A 5 28.50 6.34 -18.11
N PHE A 6 28.28 5.02 -18.02
CA PHE A 6 26.95 4.42 -18.15
C PHE A 6 26.00 4.89 -17.04
N GLY A 7 26.50 5.01 -15.80
CA GLY A 7 25.71 5.51 -14.66
C GLY A 7 25.32 6.98 -14.74
N THR A 8 26.13 7.84 -15.38
CA THR A 8 25.80 9.24 -15.63
C THR A 8 24.84 9.40 -16.81
N ALA A 9 25.06 8.68 -17.92
CA ALA A 9 24.18 8.72 -19.08
C ALA A 9 22.77 8.18 -18.76
N HIS A 10 22.70 7.06 -18.01
CA HIS A 10 21.43 6.50 -17.57
C HIS A 10 20.64 7.47 -16.68
N ARG A 11 21.31 8.18 -15.76
CA ARG A 11 20.66 9.21 -14.92
C ARG A 11 20.05 10.35 -15.73
N GLN A 12 20.72 10.79 -16.79
CA GLN A 12 20.21 11.85 -17.67
C GLN A 12 19.05 11.38 -18.55
N LEU A 13 19.05 10.11 -18.96
CA LEU A 13 18.00 9.54 -19.82
C LEU A 13 16.74 9.13 -19.04
N LYS A 14 16.88 8.88 -17.75
CA LYS A 14 15.83 8.31 -16.88
C LYS A 14 14.48 9.06 -16.93
N PRO A 15 14.41 10.40 -16.90
CA PRO A 15 13.13 11.12 -16.98
C PRO A 15 12.37 10.82 -18.28
N TYR A 16 13.08 10.68 -19.40
CA TYR A 16 12.48 10.38 -20.69
C TYR A 16 12.01 8.93 -20.76
N LEU A 17 12.84 7.98 -20.33
CA LEU A 17 12.43 6.56 -20.27
C LEU A 17 11.18 6.39 -19.41
N ARG A 18 11.11 7.05 -18.26
CA ARG A 18 9.92 7.06 -17.40
C ARG A 18 8.72 7.74 -18.04
N GLY A 19 8.93 8.83 -18.79
CA GLY A 19 7.88 9.47 -19.58
C GLY A 19 7.28 8.53 -20.62
N TYR A 20 8.11 7.80 -21.37
CA TYR A 20 7.66 6.78 -22.33
C TYR A 20 6.97 5.60 -21.65
N ALA A 21 7.43 5.15 -20.48
CA ALA A 21 6.77 4.09 -19.72
C ALA A 21 5.41 4.54 -19.14
N ALA A 22 5.30 5.80 -18.70
CA ALA A 22 4.11 6.36 -18.06
C ALA A 22 2.89 6.43 -19.00
N VAL A 23 3.13 6.42 -20.32
CA VAL A 23 2.11 6.23 -21.36
C VAL A 23 1.22 5.02 -21.06
N LEU A 24 1.78 3.93 -20.53
CA LEU A 24 1.05 2.72 -20.11
C LEU A 24 0.96 2.57 -18.58
N PHE A 25 0.98 3.68 -17.83
CA PHE A 25 0.95 3.69 -16.36
C PHE A 25 2.16 3.02 -15.69
N CYS A 26 3.26 2.81 -16.43
CA CYS A 26 4.44 2.09 -15.98
C CYS A 26 5.59 3.05 -15.64
N SER A 27 6.55 2.59 -14.82
CA SER A 27 7.75 3.36 -14.43
C SER A 27 9.06 2.60 -14.63
N HIS A 28 9.03 1.50 -15.40
CA HIS A 28 10.19 0.64 -15.62
C HIS A 28 11.07 1.14 -16.78
N ASP A 29 12.35 1.40 -16.52
CA ASP A 29 13.25 2.03 -17.49
C ASP A 29 13.43 1.19 -18.78
N LEU A 30 13.47 -0.15 -18.68
CA LEU A 30 13.54 -1.03 -19.85
C LEU A 30 12.25 -0.99 -20.69
N ALA A 31 11.09 -0.85 -20.04
CA ALA A 31 9.82 -0.73 -20.75
C ALA A 31 9.77 0.60 -21.50
N GLY A 32 10.22 1.68 -20.84
CA GLY A 32 10.40 2.99 -21.46
C GLY A 32 11.34 2.97 -22.67
N LEU A 33 12.47 2.28 -22.57
CA LEU A 33 13.43 2.13 -23.68
C LEU A 33 12.81 1.37 -24.85
N LEU A 34 12.07 0.30 -24.58
CA LEU A 34 11.37 -0.46 -25.62
C LEU A 34 10.33 0.39 -26.33
N ILE A 35 9.50 1.12 -25.59
CA ILE A 35 8.47 2.01 -26.15
C ILE A 35 9.12 3.13 -26.96
N LEU A 36 10.19 3.76 -26.45
CA LEU A 36 10.97 4.75 -27.19
C LEU A 36 11.45 4.18 -28.52
N ALA A 37 12.11 3.01 -28.52
CA ALA A 37 12.62 2.39 -29.75
C ALA A 37 11.51 2.11 -30.77
N VAL A 38 10.34 1.67 -30.31
CA VAL A 38 9.17 1.37 -31.17
C VAL A 38 8.64 2.63 -31.86
N THR A 39 8.68 3.79 -31.21
CA THR A 39 8.24 5.05 -31.87
C THR A 39 9.10 5.44 -33.07
N PHE A 40 10.33 4.93 -33.17
CA PHE A 40 11.22 5.16 -34.32
C PHE A 40 11.00 4.20 -35.49
N ILE A 41 10.00 3.31 -35.44
CA ILE A 41 9.51 2.62 -36.65
C ILE A 41 9.11 3.67 -37.72
N ARG A 42 8.56 4.81 -37.27
CA ARG A 42 8.38 6.02 -38.08
C ARG A 42 9.25 7.14 -37.50
N PRO A 43 10.44 7.43 -38.08
CA PRO A 43 11.38 8.39 -37.51
C PRO A 43 10.78 9.77 -37.22
N GLU A 44 9.82 10.23 -38.02
CA GLU A 44 9.13 11.51 -37.83
C GLU A 44 8.30 11.52 -36.54
N VAL A 45 7.60 10.43 -36.26
CA VAL A 45 6.77 10.25 -35.06
C VAL A 45 7.67 10.22 -33.83
N GLY A 46 8.68 9.34 -33.82
CA GLY A 46 9.63 9.21 -32.72
C GLY A 46 10.39 10.50 -32.41
N ALA A 47 10.88 11.20 -33.44
CA ALA A 47 11.60 12.47 -33.27
C ALA A 47 10.69 13.59 -32.73
N ALA A 48 9.46 13.72 -33.25
CA ALA A 48 8.51 14.73 -32.78
C ALA A 48 8.09 14.50 -31.32
N GLY A 49 7.79 13.25 -30.95
CA GLY A 49 7.47 12.86 -29.58
C GLY A 49 8.62 13.14 -28.61
N LEU A 50 9.85 12.74 -28.96
CA LEU A 50 11.02 12.96 -28.13
C LEU A 50 11.32 14.46 -27.93
N LEU A 51 11.21 15.27 -28.99
CA LEU A 51 11.39 16.72 -28.90
C LEU A 51 10.37 17.36 -27.94
N ALA A 52 9.08 17.02 -28.07
CA ALA A 52 8.05 17.54 -27.17
C ALA A 52 8.29 17.13 -25.70
N ALA A 53 8.72 15.89 -25.47
CA ALA A 53 9.08 15.39 -24.14
C ALA A 53 10.27 16.16 -23.53
N ILE A 54 11.31 16.45 -24.32
CA ILE A 54 12.48 17.25 -23.90
C ILE A 54 12.04 18.67 -23.52
N VAL A 55 11.27 19.32 -24.38
CA VAL A 55 10.77 20.68 -24.15
C VAL A 55 9.92 20.75 -22.88
N ALA A 56 9.01 19.79 -22.69
CA ALA A 56 8.18 19.74 -21.49
C ALA A 56 9.01 19.52 -20.21
N HIS A 57 10.01 18.64 -20.26
CA HIS A 57 10.91 18.41 -19.13
C HIS A 57 11.71 19.67 -18.77
N LEU A 58 12.27 20.36 -19.77
CA LEU A 58 12.98 21.63 -19.57
C LEU A 58 12.06 22.71 -19.00
N THR A 59 10.83 22.79 -19.49
CA THR A 59 9.80 23.73 -18.99
C THR A 59 9.46 23.45 -17.53
N ALA A 60 9.17 22.18 -17.19
CA ALA A 60 8.86 21.77 -15.83
C ALA A 60 10.03 22.07 -14.86
N ARG A 61 11.27 21.84 -15.30
CA ARG A 61 12.47 22.15 -14.52
C ARG A 61 12.67 23.66 -14.34
N HIS A 62 12.45 24.45 -15.39
CA HIS A 62 12.54 25.90 -15.32
C HIS A 62 11.52 26.49 -14.35
N LEU A 63 10.28 25.97 -14.38
CA LEU A 63 9.19 26.36 -13.50
C LEU A 63 9.25 25.71 -12.10
N ARG A 64 10.23 24.84 -11.85
CA ARG A 64 10.46 24.13 -10.58
C ARG A 64 9.25 23.31 -10.12
N TYR A 65 8.60 22.63 -11.07
CA TYR A 65 7.56 21.66 -10.75
C TYR A 65 8.14 20.46 -9.99
N PRO A 66 7.33 19.80 -9.13
CA PRO A 66 7.82 18.70 -8.32
C PRO A 66 8.23 17.51 -9.18
N GLU A 67 9.41 16.96 -8.91
CA GLU A 67 9.93 15.78 -9.62
C GLU A 67 9.25 14.50 -9.14
N VAL A 68 8.22 14.03 -9.86
CA VAL A 68 7.55 12.77 -9.56
C VAL A 68 8.10 11.60 -10.39
N GLU A 69 7.91 10.36 -9.92
CA GLU A 69 8.42 9.16 -10.60
C GLU A 69 7.83 8.99 -12.02
N GLN A 70 6.57 9.36 -12.22
CA GLN A 70 5.90 9.38 -13.53
C GLN A 70 5.46 10.82 -13.85
N PRO A 71 6.33 11.65 -14.44
CA PRO A 71 6.06 13.08 -14.64
C PRO A 71 4.95 13.30 -15.68
N PRO A 72 3.76 13.80 -15.28
CA PRO A 72 2.63 13.90 -16.18
C PRO A 72 2.83 14.90 -17.30
N GLU A 73 3.63 15.94 -17.07
CA GLU A 73 3.98 16.96 -18.04
C GLU A 73 4.74 16.36 -19.23
N ILE A 74 5.65 15.41 -18.96
CA ILE A 74 6.47 14.79 -20.00
C ILE A 74 5.60 13.88 -20.89
N TYR A 75 4.80 12.97 -20.31
CA TYR A 75 4.06 12.03 -21.15
C TYR A 75 2.89 12.69 -21.89
N ASN A 76 2.24 13.73 -21.33
CA ASN A 76 1.21 14.46 -22.07
C ASN A 76 1.79 15.19 -23.28
N ALA A 77 2.93 15.87 -23.11
CA ALA A 77 3.61 16.53 -24.22
C ALA A 77 4.17 15.52 -25.24
N LEU A 78 4.69 14.38 -24.78
CA LEU A 78 5.10 13.26 -25.63
C LEU A 78 3.95 12.81 -26.53
N LEU A 79 2.76 12.54 -25.98
CA LEU A 79 1.60 12.11 -26.76
C LEU A 79 1.17 13.16 -27.80
N VAL A 80 1.22 14.46 -27.45
CA VAL A 80 0.97 15.53 -28.41
C VAL A 80 2.00 15.48 -29.54
N GLY A 81 3.30 15.39 -29.21
CA GLY A 81 4.37 15.33 -30.19
C GLY A 81 4.28 14.12 -31.13
N LEU A 82 3.99 12.93 -30.58
CA LEU A 82 3.78 11.71 -31.37
C LEU A 82 2.60 11.89 -32.34
N ALA A 83 1.48 12.45 -31.87
CA ALA A 83 0.31 12.71 -32.71
C ALA A 83 0.62 13.70 -33.85
N LEU A 84 1.31 14.82 -33.55
CA LEU A 84 1.66 15.79 -34.60
C LEU A 84 2.65 15.23 -35.61
N GLY A 85 3.65 14.45 -35.18
CA GLY A 85 4.60 13.78 -36.08
C GLY A 85 3.98 12.67 -36.93
N ALA A 86 2.83 12.14 -36.50
CA ALA A 86 2.08 11.16 -37.28
C ALA A 86 1.21 11.83 -38.37
N ILE A 87 0.82 13.09 -38.17
CA ILE A 87 -0.03 13.87 -39.09
C ILE A 87 0.81 14.68 -40.08
N TRP A 88 1.90 15.31 -39.63
CA TRP A 88 2.71 16.23 -40.43
C TRP A 88 4.16 15.78 -40.59
N LYS A 89 4.74 16.09 -41.76
CA LYS A 89 6.16 15.86 -42.01
C LYS A 89 7.03 16.79 -41.16
N LEU A 90 8.16 16.27 -40.71
CA LEU A 90 9.12 17.05 -39.93
C LEU A 90 9.77 18.14 -40.80
N ASN A 91 9.53 19.40 -40.44
CA ASN A 91 10.11 20.59 -41.05
C ASN A 91 10.32 21.67 -39.97
N VAL A 92 10.93 22.80 -40.33
CA VAL A 92 11.23 23.90 -39.39
C VAL A 92 9.96 24.44 -38.71
N LEU A 93 8.84 24.50 -39.43
CA LEU A 93 7.56 24.94 -38.89
C LEU A 93 7.07 23.98 -37.80
N LEU A 94 7.02 22.68 -38.08
CA LEU A 94 6.58 21.67 -37.12
C LEU A 94 7.49 21.64 -35.88
N VAL A 95 8.81 21.77 -36.06
CA VAL A 95 9.76 21.87 -34.94
C VAL A 95 9.44 23.08 -34.05
N THR A 96 9.14 24.24 -34.66
CA THR A 96 8.77 25.45 -33.92
C THR A 96 7.45 25.25 -33.16
N VAL A 97 6.45 24.63 -33.80
CA VAL A 97 5.18 24.29 -33.17
C VAL A 97 5.39 23.34 -32.00
N LEU A 98 6.22 22.29 -32.13
CA LEU A 98 6.52 21.34 -31.07
C LEU A 98 7.17 21.99 -29.85
N VAL A 99 8.04 22.99 -30.06
CA VAL A 99 8.64 23.75 -28.95
C VAL A 99 7.59 24.57 -28.20
N VAL A 100 6.72 25.29 -28.91
CA VAL A 100 5.69 26.11 -28.26
C VAL A 100 4.64 25.22 -27.57
N VAL A 101 4.13 24.23 -28.29
CA VAL A 101 3.09 23.32 -27.80
C VAL A 101 3.60 22.42 -26.68
N GLY A 102 4.85 21.95 -26.74
CA GLY A 102 5.45 21.16 -25.66
C GLY A 102 5.51 21.94 -24.34
N ALA A 103 5.91 23.21 -24.39
CA ALA A 103 5.95 24.08 -23.22
C ALA A 103 4.54 24.39 -22.68
N LEU A 104 3.59 24.73 -23.58
CA LEU A 104 2.19 24.97 -23.21
C LEU A 104 1.52 23.73 -22.61
N THR A 105 1.80 22.54 -23.16
CA THR A 105 1.25 21.27 -22.66
C THR A 105 1.77 20.97 -21.26
N ALA A 106 3.04 21.25 -20.97
CA ALA A 106 3.59 21.09 -19.62
C ALA A 106 2.89 22.01 -18.60
N LEU A 107 2.73 23.29 -18.94
CA LEU A 107 2.02 24.26 -18.10
C LEU A 107 0.56 23.85 -17.87
N ALA A 108 -0.17 23.52 -18.93
CA ALA A 108 -1.56 23.11 -18.85
C ALA A 108 -1.73 21.82 -18.03
N THR A 109 -0.81 20.85 -18.17
CA THR A 109 -0.84 19.60 -17.42
C THR A 109 -0.73 19.84 -15.92
N HIS A 110 0.18 20.73 -15.52
CA HIS A 110 0.35 21.07 -14.11
C HIS A 110 -0.90 21.75 -13.54
N VAL A 111 -1.44 22.76 -14.25
CA VAL A 111 -2.64 23.50 -13.81
C VAL A 111 -3.85 22.58 -13.70
N LEU A 112 -4.13 21.77 -14.73
CA LEU A 112 -5.25 20.82 -14.73
C LEU A 112 -5.10 19.76 -13.65
N GLY A 113 -3.87 19.29 -13.39
CA GLY A 113 -3.59 18.35 -12.31
C GLY A 113 -3.94 18.91 -10.94
N VAL A 114 -3.57 20.16 -10.66
CA VAL A 114 -3.95 20.84 -9.41
C VAL A 114 -5.46 21.00 -9.30
N TRP A 115 -6.14 21.36 -10.38
CA TRP A 115 -7.60 21.54 -10.38
C TRP A 115 -8.34 20.22 -10.12
N LEU A 116 -7.99 19.15 -10.85
CA LEU A 116 -8.61 17.83 -10.68
C LEU A 116 -8.33 17.23 -9.29
N TRP A 117 -7.14 17.47 -8.76
CA TRP A 117 -6.79 17.07 -7.41
C TRP A 117 -7.69 17.75 -6.37
N ARG A 118 -7.96 19.05 -6.52
CA ARG A 118 -8.85 19.80 -5.62
C ARG A 118 -10.32 19.38 -5.72
N LEU A 119 -10.78 18.97 -6.90
CA LEU A 119 -12.17 18.59 -7.11
C LEU A 119 -12.54 17.30 -6.37
N ASN A 120 -11.75 16.24 -6.55
CA ASN A 120 -12.04 14.94 -5.92
C ASN A 120 -10.80 14.03 -5.87
N ARG A 121 -9.61 14.61 -5.71
CA ARG A 121 -8.30 13.90 -5.72
C ARG A 121 -8.09 13.09 -7.00
N LEU A 122 -8.58 13.59 -8.12
CA LEU A 122 -8.51 12.89 -9.41
C LEU A 122 -7.17 13.17 -10.12
N PRO A 123 -6.60 12.18 -10.83
CA PRO A 123 -5.37 12.35 -11.60
C PRO A 123 -5.62 13.07 -12.94
N VAL A 124 -4.63 13.83 -13.45
CA VAL A 124 -4.73 14.51 -14.75
C VAL A 124 -4.76 13.56 -15.95
N MET A 125 -4.13 12.39 -15.82
CA MET A 125 -4.03 11.40 -16.90
C MET A 125 -3.65 12.04 -18.25
N SER A 126 -4.19 11.53 -19.36
CA SER A 126 -3.99 12.09 -20.71
C SER A 126 -4.97 13.22 -21.08
N LEU A 127 -5.65 13.85 -20.10
CA LEU A 127 -6.64 14.90 -20.38
C LEU A 127 -6.03 16.07 -21.12
N THR A 128 -4.86 16.53 -20.69
CA THR A 128 -4.18 17.66 -21.31
C THR A 128 -3.83 17.36 -22.76
N PHE A 129 -3.33 16.16 -23.03
CA PHE A 129 -3.08 15.70 -24.40
C PHE A 129 -4.34 15.82 -25.28
N VAL A 130 -5.49 15.32 -24.82
CA VAL A 130 -6.75 15.38 -25.60
C VAL A 130 -7.16 16.82 -25.88
N LEU A 131 -7.15 17.68 -24.86
CA LEU A 131 -7.55 19.09 -24.99
C LEU A 131 -6.62 19.86 -25.94
N MET A 132 -5.31 19.65 -25.82
CA MET A 132 -4.32 20.29 -26.69
C MET A 132 -4.47 19.83 -28.14
N MET A 133 -4.68 18.53 -28.37
CA MET A 133 -4.90 18.02 -29.72
C MET A 133 -6.18 18.59 -30.35
N TRP A 134 -7.29 18.63 -29.63
CA TRP A 134 -8.52 19.24 -30.15
C TRP A 134 -8.34 20.73 -30.47
N ALA A 135 -7.67 21.49 -29.60
CA ALA A 135 -7.39 22.90 -29.85
C ALA A 135 -6.54 23.10 -31.13
N LEU A 136 -5.50 22.29 -31.31
CA LEU A 136 -4.63 22.36 -32.49
C LEU A 136 -5.35 21.96 -33.78
N LEU A 137 -6.17 20.90 -33.74
CA LEU A 137 -6.92 20.44 -34.91
C LEU A 137 -8.00 21.43 -35.33
N LEU A 138 -8.71 22.04 -34.38
CA LEU A 138 -9.67 23.11 -34.65
C LEU A 138 -8.99 24.36 -35.22
N ALA A 139 -7.74 24.64 -34.82
CA ALA A 139 -6.96 25.75 -35.37
C ALA A 139 -6.44 25.45 -36.78
N ALA A 140 -6.15 24.19 -37.11
CA ALA A 140 -5.57 23.79 -38.38
C ALA A 140 -6.57 23.71 -39.56
N ARG A 141 -7.89 23.60 -39.27
CA ARG A 141 -9.09 23.63 -40.16
C ARG A 141 -9.13 22.77 -41.43
N ASP A 142 -8.01 22.46 -42.08
CA ASP A 142 -7.93 21.81 -43.42
C ASP A 142 -7.18 20.46 -43.41
N VAL A 143 -6.95 19.86 -42.24
CA VAL A 143 -6.21 18.59 -42.14
C VAL A 143 -7.19 17.43 -41.94
N GLU A 144 -7.36 16.60 -42.97
CA GLU A 144 -8.03 15.29 -42.83
C GLU A 144 -7.15 14.33 -42.02
N VAL A 145 -7.19 14.47 -40.70
CA VAL A 145 -6.39 13.70 -39.72
C VAL A 145 -6.52 12.18 -39.91
N LEU A 146 -7.70 11.70 -40.31
CA LEU A 146 -7.98 10.27 -40.46
C LEU A 146 -7.38 9.64 -41.74
N VAL A 147 -7.09 10.43 -42.77
CA VAL A 147 -6.56 9.91 -44.05
C VAL A 147 -5.03 9.74 -43.99
N ALA A 148 -4.33 10.58 -43.23
CA ALA A 148 -2.87 10.54 -43.09
C ALA A 148 -2.32 9.38 -42.25
N LEU A 149 -3.17 8.74 -41.44
CA LEU A 149 -2.80 7.64 -40.54
C LEU A 149 -3.10 6.24 -41.13
N ARG A 150 -3.46 6.16 -42.44
CA ARG A 150 -3.70 4.89 -43.13
C ARG A 150 -2.43 4.04 -43.18
N HIS A 151 -2.63 2.77 -42.83
CA HIS A 151 -1.65 1.70 -42.76
C HIS A 151 -1.51 0.99 -44.11
N ASP A 152 -0.31 0.52 -44.44
CA ASP A 152 -0.13 -0.56 -45.41
C ASP A 152 -0.45 -1.88 -44.70
N PRO A 153 -1.50 -2.63 -45.09
CA PRO A 153 -1.92 -3.83 -44.38
C PRO A 153 -0.83 -4.91 -44.47
N PHE A 154 -0.10 -5.11 -43.38
CA PHE A 154 0.76 -6.27 -43.21
C PHE A 154 0.10 -7.22 -42.20
N PRO A 155 -0.50 -8.34 -42.65
CA PRO A 155 -0.94 -9.37 -41.71
C PRO A 155 0.31 -9.93 -41.02
N ALA A 156 0.48 -9.58 -39.75
CA ALA A 156 1.67 -9.96 -38.99
C ALA A 156 1.41 -11.23 -38.18
N PHE A 157 0.17 -11.45 -37.76
CA PHE A 157 -0.22 -12.56 -36.90
C PHE A 157 -1.45 -13.29 -37.44
N SER A 158 -1.45 -14.61 -37.23
CA SER A 158 -2.63 -15.46 -37.42
C SER A 158 -2.97 -16.08 -36.06
N PRO A 159 -4.23 -15.96 -35.58
CA PRO A 159 -5.44 -15.41 -36.21
C PRO A 159 -5.54 -13.86 -36.23
N SER A 160 -6.36 -13.31 -37.12
CA SER A 160 -6.48 -11.86 -37.40
C SER A 160 -6.90 -10.99 -36.22
N TRP A 161 -7.59 -11.55 -35.21
CA TRP A 161 -7.95 -10.78 -34.01
C TRP A 161 -6.71 -10.35 -33.20
N LEU A 162 -5.56 -11.04 -33.36
CA LEU A 162 -4.29 -10.62 -32.77
C LEU A 162 -3.77 -9.35 -33.43
N ASP A 163 -3.92 -9.21 -34.75
CA ASP A 163 -3.57 -7.99 -35.46
C ASP A 163 -4.43 -6.82 -34.97
N ASP A 164 -5.73 -7.02 -34.78
CA ASP A 164 -6.61 -5.99 -34.22
C ASP A 164 -6.20 -5.60 -32.79
N PHE A 165 -5.97 -6.59 -31.92
CA PHE A 165 -5.57 -6.36 -30.52
C PHE A 165 -4.26 -5.58 -30.43
N PHE A 166 -3.23 -6.01 -31.15
CA PHE A 166 -1.94 -5.34 -31.12
C PHE A 166 -1.98 -4.00 -31.87
N SER A 167 -2.73 -3.88 -32.96
CA SER A 167 -2.93 -2.58 -33.62
C SER A 167 -3.59 -1.57 -32.70
N ALA A 168 -4.57 -1.99 -31.88
CA ALA A 168 -5.19 -1.14 -30.87
C ALA A 168 -4.16 -0.63 -29.85
N LEU A 169 -3.21 -1.47 -29.42
CA LEU A 169 -2.09 -1.00 -28.60
C LEU A 169 -1.14 -0.07 -29.37
N GLY A 170 -0.84 -0.34 -30.63
CA GLY A 170 -0.01 0.52 -31.47
C GLY A 170 -0.59 1.93 -31.67
N TRP A 171 -1.94 2.04 -31.71
CA TRP A 171 -2.66 3.32 -31.79
C TRP A 171 -2.34 4.27 -30.63
N PHE A 172 -1.92 3.74 -29.48
CA PHE A 172 -1.49 4.53 -28.33
C PHE A 172 -0.31 5.46 -28.65
N LEU A 173 0.59 5.00 -29.51
CA LEU A 173 1.77 5.73 -29.96
C LEU A 173 1.57 6.36 -31.34
N PHE A 174 0.34 6.40 -31.85
CA PHE A 174 0.03 6.82 -33.22
C PHE A 174 0.81 6.02 -34.28
N THR A 175 1.17 4.78 -33.93
CA THR A 175 1.88 3.81 -34.79
C THR A 175 1.06 2.52 -34.83
N PRO A 176 -0.08 2.50 -35.55
CA PRO A 176 -1.04 1.40 -35.53
C PRO A 176 -0.52 0.19 -36.32
N HIS A 177 0.46 -0.49 -35.74
CA HIS A 177 1.17 -1.61 -36.34
C HIS A 177 1.21 -2.77 -35.33
N PRO A 178 0.84 -4.02 -35.70
CA PRO A 178 0.80 -5.14 -34.77
C PRO A 178 2.14 -5.39 -34.05
N VAL A 179 3.27 -5.31 -34.75
CA VAL A 179 4.61 -5.43 -34.12
C VAL A 179 4.88 -4.32 -33.09
N ALA A 180 4.45 -3.08 -33.35
CA ALA A 180 4.56 -1.99 -32.38
C ALA A 180 3.70 -2.28 -31.14
N GLY A 181 2.47 -2.74 -31.35
CA GLY A 181 1.57 -3.20 -30.30
C GLY A 181 2.08 -4.37 -29.47
N LEU A 182 2.70 -5.36 -30.11
CA LEU A 182 3.34 -6.48 -29.42
C LEU A 182 4.46 -6.00 -28.52
N ALA A 183 5.31 -5.09 -29.02
CA ALA A 183 6.37 -4.51 -28.22
C ALA A 183 5.82 -3.69 -27.03
N MET A 184 4.73 -2.95 -27.21
CA MET A 184 4.02 -2.28 -26.12
C MET A 184 3.46 -3.28 -25.09
N PHE A 185 2.89 -4.39 -25.55
CA PHE A 185 2.38 -5.45 -24.68
C PHE A 185 3.50 -6.14 -23.88
N VAL A 186 4.66 -6.36 -24.51
CA VAL A 186 5.87 -6.86 -23.83
C VAL A 186 6.37 -5.85 -22.79
N ALA A 187 6.39 -4.55 -23.11
CA ALA A 187 6.74 -3.48 -22.16
C ALA A 187 5.79 -3.49 -20.95
N LEU A 188 4.50 -3.72 -21.18
CA LEU A 188 3.48 -3.86 -20.14
C LEU A 188 3.73 -5.11 -19.29
N LEU A 189 3.99 -6.28 -19.89
CA LEU A 189 4.30 -7.52 -19.17
C LEU A 189 5.56 -7.44 -18.29
N ILE A 190 6.59 -6.73 -18.76
CA ILE A 190 7.81 -6.45 -17.98
C ILE A 190 7.47 -5.62 -16.74
N SER A 191 6.53 -4.69 -16.87
CA SER A 191 6.19 -3.73 -15.82
C SER A 191 5.14 -4.26 -14.84
N SER A 192 4.01 -4.76 -15.33
CA SER A 192 2.91 -5.33 -14.57
C SER A 192 2.13 -6.35 -15.38
N ARG A 193 2.11 -7.59 -14.90
CA ARG A 193 1.33 -8.69 -15.50
C ARG A 193 -0.16 -8.54 -15.19
N TYR A 194 -0.50 -7.93 -14.05
CA TYR A 194 -1.89 -7.63 -13.73
C TYR A 194 -2.47 -6.56 -14.65
N LEU A 195 -1.73 -5.49 -14.97
CA LEU A 195 -2.17 -4.52 -15.97
C LEU A 195 -2.27 -5.15 -17.36
N ALA A 196 -1.35 -6.05 -17.73
CA ALA A 196 -1.47 -6.82 -18.97
C ALA A 196 -2.74 -7.69 -19.02
N LEU A 197 -3.10 -8.34 -17.91
CA LEU A 197 -4.36 -9.08 -17.79
C LEU A 197 -5.58 -8.16 -17.96
N LEU A 198 -5.61 -7.01 -17.29
CA LEU A 198 -6.68 -6.02 -17.43
C LEU A 198 -6.76 -5.45 -18.85
N CYS A 199 -5.63 -5.26 -19.52
CA CYS A 199 -5.57 -4.85 -20.92
C CYS A 199 -6.27 -5.87 -21.82
N VAL A 200 -5.95 -7.16 -21.69
CA VAL A 200 -6.58 -8.24 -22.47
C VAL A 200 -8.07 -8.35 -22.16
N ALA A 201 -8.43 -8.41 -20.87
CA ALA A 201 -9.82 -8.57 -20.45
C ALA A 201 -10.67 -7.34 -20.81
N GLY A 202 -10.13 -6.13 -20.61
CA GLY A 202 -10.76 -4.88 -21.03
C GLY A 202 -10.96 -4.82 -22.54
N TYR A 203 -10.02 -5.37 -23.32
CA TYR A 203 -10.18 -5.46 -24.77
C TYR A 203 -11.33 -6.36 -25.19
N ALA A 204 -11.41 -7.55 -24.59
CA ALA A 204 -12.49 -8.49 -24.85
C ALA A 204 -13.87 -7.89 -24.49
N VAL A 205 -14.00 -7.29 -23.30
CA VAL A 205 -15.26 -6.68 -22.84
C VAL A 205 -15.66 -5.48 -23.69
N GLY A 206 -14.71 -4.60 -24.02
CA GLY A 206 -14.99 -3.43 -24.86
C GLY A 206 -15.40 -3.82 -26.28
N THR A 207 -14.70 -4.79 -26.89
CA THR A 207 -15.04 -5.34 -28.21
C THR A 207 -16.43 -5.96 -28.22
N LEU A 208 -16.75 -6.79 -27.22
CA LEU A 208 -18.07 -7.38 -27.05
C LEU A 208 -19.15 -6.31 -26.89
N SER A 209 -18.88 -5.25 -26.11
CA SER A 209 -19.81 -4.15 -25.89
C SER A 209 -20.13 -3.38 -27.18
N LEU A 210 -19.11 -3.10 -28.01
CA LEU A 210 -19.30 -2.46 -29.31
C LEU A 210 -20.14 -3.35 -30.25
N TRP A 211 -19.86 -4.65 -30.27
CA TRP A 211 -20.63 -5.61 -31.06
C TRP A 211 -22.10 -5.68 -30.63
N LEU A 212 -22.38 -5.75 -29.33
CA LEU A 212 -23.73 -5.82 -28.77
C LEU A 212 -24.57 -4.57 -29.09
N VAL A 213 -23.95 -3.40 -29.17
CA VAL A 213 -24.62 -2.14 -29.50
C VAL A 213 -24.72 -1.93 -31.03
N GLY A 214 -24.17 -2.85 -31.83
CA GLY A 214 -24.17 -2.75 -33.29
C GLY A 214 -23.31 -1.61 -33.82
N SER A 215 -22.25 -1.24 -33.10
CA SER A 215 -21.33 -0.16 -33.50
C SER A 215 -20.51 -0.56 -34.72
N ALA A 216 -20.42 0.32 -35.71
CA ALA A 216 -19.56 0.14 -36.89
C ALA A 216 -18.08 0.46 -36.62
N VAL A 217 -17.73 0.91 -35.40
CA VAL A 217 -16.37 1.32 -35.04
C VAL A 217 -15.49 0.08 -34.85
N LEU A 218 -14.35 0.05 -35.54
CA LEU A 218 -13.41 -1.07 -35.49
C LEU A 218 -12.65 -1.11 -34.15
N PRO A 219 -12.73 -2.23 -33.38
CA PRO A 219 -12.01 -2.39 -32.12
C PRO A 219 -10.49 -2.21 -32.24
N GLY A 220 -9.90 -2.60 -33.38
CA GLY A 220 -8.48 -2.41 -33.66
C GLY A 220 -8.03 -0.95 -33.73
N VAL A 221 -8.95 0.02 -33.84
CA VAL A 221 -8.65 1.47 -33.87
C VAL A 221 -8.88 2.13 -32.52
N VAL A 222 -9.96 1.74 -31.83
CA VAL A 222 -10.42 2.44 -30.61
C VAL A 222 -10.13 1.67 -29.33
N GLY A 223 -9.63 0.44 -29.44
CA GLY A 223 -9.60 -0.50 -28.32
C GLY A 223 -8.68 -0.11 -27.18
N PHE A 224 -7.69 0.75 -27.43
CA PHE A 224 -6.88 1.33 -26.37
C PHE A 224 -7.72 2.08 -25.32
N ASN A 225 -8.89 2.64 -25.68
CA ASN A 225 -9.74 3.35 -24.73
C ASN A 225 -10.28 2.43 -23.62
N PHE A 226 -10.85 1.29 -23.99
CA PHE A 226 -11.39 0.36 -23.00
C PHE A 226 -10.29 -0.47 -22.31
N MET A 227 -9.15 -0.70 -22.97
CA MET A 227 -7.95 -1.25 -22.32
C MET A 227 -7.46 -0.32 -21.18
N LEU A 228 -7.33 0.98 -21.45
CA LEU A 228 -6.88 1.96 -20.47
C LEU A 228 -7.88 2.12 -19.32
N ALA A 229 -9.17 2.15 -19.61
CA ALA A 229 -10.20 2.30 -18.59
C ALA A 229 -10.15 1.14 -17.59
N ALA A 230 -9.99 -0.09 -18.10
CA ALA A 230 -9.80 -1.27 -17.26
C ALA A 230 -8.53 -1.18 -16.41
N MET A 231 -7.39 -0.82 -17.03
CA MET A 231 -6.10 -0.68 -16.32
C MET A 231 -6.11 0.42 -15.25
N ALA A 232 -6.77 1.54 -15.50
CA ALA A 232 -6.85 2.65 -14.56
C ALA A 232 -7.77 2.32 -13.38
N VAL A 233 -9.03 1.98 -13.64
CA VAL A 233 -10.07 1.81 -12.61
C VAL A 233 -9.96 0.48 -11.87
N GLY A 234 -9.49 -0.58 -12.54
CA GLY A 234 -9.31 -1.90 -11.92
C GLY A 234 -7.90 -2.21 -11.45
N GLY A 235 -6.92 -1.36 -11.78
CA GLY A 235 -5.49 -1.62 -11.58
C GLY A 235 -4.76 -0.46 -10.89
N LEU A 236 -4.21 0.47 -11.65
CA LEU A 236 -3.28 1.49 -11.11
C LEU A 236 -3.87 2.30 -9.94
N PHE A 237 -5.15 2.68 -10.05
CA PHE A 237 -5.85 3.50 -9.05
C PHE A 237 -6.77 2.69 -8.13
N ALA A 238 -6.71 1.36 -8.18
CA ALA A 238 -7.51 0.50 -7.32
C ALA A 238 -6.70 -0.66 -6.73
N PHE A 239 -7.02 -1.04 -5.51
CA PHE A 239 -6.42 -2.20 -4.89
C PHE A 239 -6.80 -3.48 -5.66
N PRO A 240 -5.85 -4.35 -6.03
CA PRO A 240 -6.18 -5.53 -6.83
C PRO A 240 -6.95 -6.58 -6.01
N ASP A 241 -8.26 -6.61 -6.23
CA ASP A 241 -9.16 -7.65 -5.74
C ASP A 241 -10.22 -8.00 -6.81
N ARG A 242 -11.08 -8.97 -6.50
CA ARG A 242 -12.11 -9.44 -7.45
C ARG A 242 -13.09 -8.32 -7.81
N VAL A 243 -13.42 -7.46 -6.87
CA VAL A 243 -14.40 -6.38 -7.05
C VAL A 243 -13.81 -5.28 -7.92
N SER A 244 -12.56 -4.90 -7.68
CA SER A 244 -11.81 -3.92 -8.47
C SER A 244 -11.59 -4.42 -9.91
N PHE A 245 -11.32 -5.72 -10.09
CA PHE A 245 -11.30 -6.33 -11.43
C PHE A 245 -12.64 -6.15 -12.16
N LEU A 246 -13.77 -6.43 -11.50
CA LEU A 246 -15.11 -6.24 -12.07
C LEU A 246 -15.40 -4.77 -12.39
N TRP A 247 -14.98 -3.83 -11.53
CA TRP A 247 -15.08 -2.40 -11.82
C TRP A 247 -14.20 -1.98 -12.99
N GLY A 248 -13.03 -2.61 -13.18
CA GLY A 248 -12.21 -2.43 -14.39
C GLY A 248 -12.93 -2.92 -15.65
N MET A 249 -13.62 -4.05 -15.60
CA MET A 249 -14.42 -4.54 -16.73
C MET A 249 -15.63 -3.64 -17.00
N PHE A 250 -16.28 -3.14 -15.95
CA PHE A 250 -17.33 -2.13 -16.08
C PHE A 250 -16.81 -0.83 -16.69
N ALA A 251 -15.59 -0.39 -16.32
CA ALA A 251 -14.94 0.76 -16.93
C ALA A 251 -14.65 0.55 -18.42
N ALA A 252 -14.22 -0.65 -18.82
CA ALA A 252 -14.06 -1.01 -20.23
C ALA A 252 -15.39 -0.94 -21.00
N LEU A 253 -16.48 -1.45 -20.41
CA LEU A 253 -17.82 -1.36 -20.98
C LEU A 253 -18.28 0.10 -21.14
N VAL A 254 -18.15 0.92 -20.09
CA VAL A 254 -18.51 2.35 -20.15
C VAL A 254 -17.66 3.07 -21.20
N ALA A 255 -16.36 2.81 -21.28
CA ALA A 255 -15.49 3.39 -22.29
C ALA A 255 -15.90 3.01 -23.72
N ALA A 256 -16.30 1.75 -23.96
CA ALA A 256 -16.81 1.30 -25.26
C ALA A 256 -18.13 2.00 -25.64
N LEU A 257 -19.05 2.18 -24.68
CA LEU A 257 -20.27 2.95 -24.90
C LEU A 257 -19.96 4.42 -25.20
N MET A 258 -18.97 5.01 -24.50
CA MET A 258 -18.51 6.38 -24.77
C MET A 258 -17.91 6.49 -26.17
N VAL A 259 -17.13 5.51 -26.64
CA VAL A 259 -16.64 5.47 -28.03
C VAL A 259 -17.81 5.55 -29.01
N ALA A 260 -18.82 4.69 -28.85
CA ALA A 260 -19.98 4.67 -29.74
C ALA A 260 -20.78 5.99 -29.68
N ALA A 261 -20.91 6.59 -28.50
CA ALA A 261 -21.69 7.80 -28.28
C ALA A 261 -21.01 9.06 -28.85
N ILE A 262 -19.69 9.20 -28.68
CA ILE A 262 -18.99 10.46 -29.01
C ILE A 262 -18.36 10.46 -30.41
N ALA A 263 -18.17 9.29 -31.04
CA ALA A 263 -17.53 9.21 -32.35
C ALA A 263 -18.27 10.02 -33.43
N ALA A 264 -19.60 9.90 -33.51
CA ALA A 264 -20.38 10.61 -34.53
C ALA A 264 -20.44 12.13 -34.29
N PRO A 265 -20.73 12.64 -33.08
CA PRO A 265 -20.66 14.08 -32.81
C PRO A 265 -19.29 14.71 -33.10
N LEU A 266 -18.20 14.04 -32.69
CA LEU A 266 -16.85 14.56 -32.93
C LEU A 266 -16.48 14.52 -34.41
N GLY A 267 -16.92 13.49 -35.15
CA GLY A 267 -16.75 13.42 -36.60
C GLY A 267 -17.37 14.61 -37.33
N ARG A 268 -18.51 15.13 -36.89
CA ARG A 268 -19.13 16.35 -37.46
C ARG A 268 -18.27 17.62 -37.24
N LEU A 269 -17.46 17.61 -36.18
CA LEU A 269 -16.51 18.68 -35.86
C LEU A 269 -15.12 18.42 -36.47
N HIS A 270 -14.95 17.36 -37.27
CA HIS A 270 -13.67 16.90 -37.80
C HIS A 270 -12.64 16.59 -36.69
N LEU A 271 -13.12 16.16 -35.53
CA LEU A 271 -12.29 15.80 -34.37
C LEU A 271 -12.23 14.29 -34.16
N PRO A 272 -11.05 13.72 -33.93
CA PRO A 272 -10.92 12.33 -33.47
C PRO A 272 -11.30 12.21 -31.98
N ALA A 273 -11.82 11.04 -31.59
CA ALA A 273 -12.14 10.75 -30.20
C ALA A 273 -10.91 10.67 -29.28
N LEU A 274 -9.75 10.30 -29.83
CA LEU A 274 -8.49 10.12 -29.08
C LEU A 274 -8.73 9.27 -27.81
N ALA A 275 -8.19 9.68 -26.67
CA ALA A 275 -8.35 9.04 -25.37
C ALA A 275 -9.55 9.60 -24.56
N ALA A 276 -10.41 10.44 -25.16
CA ALA A 276 -11.55 11.04 -24.46
C ALA A 276 -12.54 10.01 -23.89
N PRO A 277 -12.92 8.92 -24.62
CA PRO A 277 -13.81 7.89 -24.08
C PRO A 277 -13.26 7.23 -22.81
N PHE A 278 -11.96 6.93 -22.81
CA PHE A 278 -11.25 6.40 -21.65
C PHE A 278 -11.31 7.35 -20.44
N LEU A 279 -10.99 8.64 -20.66
CA LEU A 279 -10.93 9.64 -19.60
C LEU A 279 -12.31 9.84 -18.97
N LEU A 280 -13.35 9.99 -19.79
CA LEU A 280 -14.71 10.22 -19.31
C LEU A 280 -15.22 9.02 -18.50
N ALA A 281 -14.99 7.80 -18.97
CA ALA A 281 -15.34 6.59 -18.22
C ALA A 281 -14.58 6.50 -16.89
N SER A 282 -13.27 6.74 -16.91
CA SER A 282 -12.43 6.62 -15.71
C SER A 282 -12.77 7.69 -14.67
N TYR A 283 -12.97 8.94 -15.09
CA TYR A 283 -13.36 10.02 -14.17
C TYR A 283 -14.74 9.81 -13.57
N LEU A 284 -15.72 9.41 -14.37
CA LEU A 284 -17.07 9.12 -13.88
C LEU A 284 -17.04 8.05 -12.77
N LEU A 285 -16.34 6.96 -13.01
CA LEU A 285 -16.29 5.83 -12.08
C LEU A 285 -15.44 6.13 -10.84
N MET A 286 -14.25 6.72 -11.00
CA MET A 286 -13.40 7.07 -9.87
C MET A 286 -14.07 8.12 -8.97
N ALA A 287 -14.72 9.14 -9.56
CA ALA A 287 -15.41 10.17 -8.78
C ALA A 287 -16.61 9.61 -7.99
N GLY A 288 -17.38 8.69 -8.59
CA GLY A 288 -18.48 8.03 -7.89
C GLY A 288 -18.02 7.02 -6.84
N LEU A 289 -16.87 6.38 -7.03
CA LEU A 289 -16.32 5.42 -6.08
C LEU A 289 -15.60 6.10 -4.90
N SER A 290 -15.02 7.28 -5.09
CA SER A 290 -14.30 8.03 -4.04
C SER A 290 -15.24 8.72 -3.05
N SER A 291 -16.51 8.96 -3.41
CA SER A 291 -17.50 9.57 -2.51
C SER A 291 -18.09 8.60 -1.48
N ARG A 292 -17.61 7.35 -1.44
CA ARG A 292 -18.09 6.31 -0.50
C ARG A 292 -17.34 6.40 0.84
N PRO A 293 -17.97 6.01 1.97
CA PRO A 293 -17.27 5.86 3.24
C PRO A 293 -16.13 4.86 3.13
N ALA A 294 -14.94 5.24 3.62
CA ALA A 294 -13.74 4.40 3.58
C ALA A 294 -13.99 3.06 4.30
N GLY A 295 -13.63 1.92 3.67
CA GLY A 295 -13.80 0.58 4.25
C GLY A 295 -14.52 -0.44 3.37
N ARG A 296 -14.90 -0.10 2.13
CA ARG A 296 -15.49 -1.05 1.18
C ARG A 296 -14.72 -1.08 -0.13
N SER A 297 -14.43 -2.30 -0.59
CA SER A 297 -13.88 -2.54 -1.92
C SER A 297 -14.81 -1.98 -3.03
N PRO A 298 -14.30 -1.48 -4.18
CA PRO A 298 -12.88 -1.33 -4.51
C PRO A 298 -12.22 -0.24 -3.66
N TYR A 299 -11.03 -0.52 -3.14
CA TYR A 299 -10.26 0.49 -2.42
C TYR A 299 -9.47 1.32 -3.42
N LEU A 300 -9.75 2.61 -3.52
CA LEU A 300 -9.05 3.47 -4.46
C LEU A 300 -7.70 3.91 -3.91
N LEU A 301 -6.68 3.90 -4.78
CA LEU A 301 -5.30 4.30 -4.49
C LEU A 301 -4.98 5.65 -5.17
N LEU A 302 -5.93 6.60 -5.14
CA LEU A 302 -5.77 7.89 -5.84
C LEU A 302 -4.60 8.73 -5.30
N GLU A 303 -4.35 8.66 -4.00
CA GLU A 303 -3.29 9.46 -3.37
C GLU A 303 -1.89 8.91 -3.60
N ASN A 304 -1.78 7.59 -3.64
CA ASN A 304 -0.51 6.91 -3.84
C ASN A 304 -0.70 5.73 -4.81
N PRO A 305 -0.88 6.02 -6.11
CA PRO A 305 -1.06 4.99 -7.12
C PRO A 305 0.20 4.13 -7.21
N ALA A 306 0.02 2.82 -7.27
CA ALA A 306 1.11 1.88 -7.36
C ALA A 306 0.71 0.72 -8.26
N LEU A 307 1.71 0.07 -8.86
CA LEU A 307 1.48 -1.10 -9.67
C LEU A 307 0.79 -2.18 -8.81
N PRO A 308 -0.24 -2.88 -9.36
CA PRO A 308 -1.06 -3.83 -8.61
C PRO A 308 -0.24 -4.85 -7.78
N GLU A 309 0.82 -5.41 -8.35
CA GLU A 309 1.67 -6.39 -7.67
C GLU A 309 2.36 -5.82 -6.44
N ARG A 310 2.81 -4.55 -6.51
CA ARG A 310 3.41 -3.85 -5.37
C ARG A 310 2.38 -3.57 -4.30
N SER A 311 1.21 -3.07 -4.67
CA SER A 311 0.10 -2.80 -3.75
C SER A 311 -0.36 -4.08 -3.02
N LEU A 312 -0.45 -5.21 -3.73
CA LEU A 312 -0.81 -6.50 -3.14
C LEU A 312 0.25 -7.00 -2.15
N LEU A 313 1.53 -6.90 -2.50
CA LEU A 313 2.63 -7.28 -1.61
C LEU A 313 2.69 -6.39 -0.36
N ALA A 314 2.55 -5.07 -0.54
CA ALA A 314 2.49 -4.13 0.56
C ALA A 314 1.33 -4.43 1.51
N ALA A 315 0.14 -4.75 0.98
CA ALA A 315 -1.01 -5.11 1.80
C ALA A 315 -0.84 -6.45 2.53
N LYS A 316 -0.23 -7.46 1.91
CA LYS A 316 0.09 -8.73 2.60
C LYS A 316 1.06 -8.51 3.76
N LEU A 317 2.10 -7.72 3.52
CA LEU A 317 3.08 -7.36 4.54
C LEU A 317 2.43 -6.55 5.68
N ALA A 318 1.67 -5.52 5.33
CA ALA A 318 0.93 -4.70 6.30
C ALA A 318 -0.04 -5.55 7.12
N LYS A 319 -0.80 -6.46 6.50
CA LYS A 319 -1.71 -7.35 7.20
C LYS A 319 -0.98 -8.23 8.23
N ALA A 320 0.18 -8.78 7.86
CA ALA A 320 0.96 -9.63 8.76
C ALA A 320 1.54 -8.87 9.97
N ARG A 321 1.77 -7.56 9.83
CA ARG A 321 2.48 -6.73 10.84
C ARG A 321 1.60 -5.79 11.63
N LEU A 322 0.48 -5.37 11.05
CA LEU A 322 -0.44 -4.36 11.61
C LEU A 322 -1.85 -4.91 11.87
N GLY A 323 -2.14 -6.16 11.46
CA GLY A 323 -3.46 -6.76 11.61
C GLY A 323 -4.38 -6.56 10.40
N ALA A 324 -5.65 -6.95 10.54
CA ALA A 324 -6.61 -6.92 9.43
C ALA A 324 -6.89 -5.48 8.96
N PRO A 325 -7.00 -5.22 7.63
CA PRO A 325 -7.36 -3.91 7.12
C PRO A 325 -8.67 -3.39 7.72
N GLY A 326 -8.69 -2.13 8.15
CA GLY A 326 -9.86 -1.50 8.76
C GLY A 326 -10.06 -1.79 10.25
N SER A 327 -9.34 -2.79 10.81
CA SER A 327 -9.34 -3.10 12.23
C SER A 327 -8.46 -2.12 13.02
N TYR A 328 -9.00 -1.58 14.11
CA TYR A 328 -8.30 -0.61 14.95
C TYR A 328 -7.43 -1.29 16.03
N PRO A 329 -6.13 -0.97 16.14
CA PRO A 329 -5.25 -1.56 17.13
C PRO A 329 -5.50 -0.95 18.53
N VAL A 330 -5.71 -1.80 19.52
CA VAL A 330 -5.84 -1.38 20.94
C VAL A 330 -4.94 -2.24 21.83
N THR A 331 -4.43 -1.68 22.94
CA THR A 331 -3.76 -2.49 23.97
C THR A 331 -4.78 -3.06 24.95
N PRO A 332 -4.52 -4.24 25.55
CA PRO A 332 -5.34 -4.73 26.66
C PRO A 332 -5.43 -3.68 27.78
N PRO A 333 -6.64 -3.32 28.24
CA PRO A 333 -6.84 -2.27 29.25
C PRO A 333 -6.62 -2.76 30.70
N PHE A 334 -5.72 -3.71 30.92
CA PHE A 334 -5.51 -4.35 32.22
C PHE A 334 -4.11 -4.96 32.35
N PHE A 335 -3.72 -5.25 33.60
CA PHE A 335 -2.56 -6.07 33.92
C PHE A 335 -2.93 -7.55 34.05
N GLY A 336 -1.95 -8.43 33.82
CA GLY A 336 -2.12 -9.87 33.97
C GLY A 336 -2.92 -10.51 32.83
N ALA A 337 -3.32 -11.76 33.04
CA ALA A 337 -4.12 -12.53 32.09
C ALA A 337 -5.61 -12.45 32.45
N TRP A 338 -6.43 -12.12 31.46
CA TRP A 338 -7.89 -12.05 31.58
C TRP A 338 -8.52 -12.94 30.52
N LYS A 339 -9.60 -13.62 30.89
CA LYS A 339 -10.37 -14.49 29.99
C LYS A 339 -11.37 -13.65 29.20
N ILE A 340 -11.49 -13.93 27.90
CA ILE A 340 -12.58 -13.40 27.06
C ILE A 340 -13.88 -14.09 27.48
N SER A 341 -14.75 -13.40 28.21
CA SER A 341 -16.09 -13.91 28.53
C SER A 341 -17.05 -13.77 27.37
N GLN A 342 -16.87 -12.72 26.55
CA GLN A 342 -17.64 -12.51 25.34
C GLN A 342 -16.76 -11.84 24.28
N GLY A 343 -16.78 -12.37 23.06
CA GLY A 343 -15.89 -11.96 21.97
C GLY A 343 -16.64 -11.28 20.83
N ILE A 344 -15.96 -11.17 19.70
CA ILE A 344 -16.56 -10.68 18.45
C ILE A 344 -17.63 -11.67 18.00
N ASP A 345 -18.78 -11.18 17.54
CA ASP A 345 -19.97 -12.00 17.23
C ASP A 345 -20.52 -12.83 18.40
N GLY A 346 -20.32 -12.34 19.62
CA GLY A 346 -20.72 -13.02 20.84
C GLY A 346 -22.22 -13.30 20.96
N SER A 347 -22.54 -14.29 21.78
CA SER A 347 -23.89 -14.86 21.86
C SER A 347 -24.92 -13.96 22.56
N HIS A 348 -24.54 -12.89 23.25
CA HIS A 348 -25.47 -12.03 23.98
C HIS A 348 -25.58 -10.62 23.38
N THR A 349 -24.64 -9.74 23.69
CA THR A 349 -24.70 -8.29 23.37
C THR A 349 -23.89 -7.91 22.12
N HIS A 350 -22.90 -8.70 21.72
CA HIS A 350 -22.00 -8.40 20.60
C HIS A 350 -22.57 -8.90 19.27
N ARG A 351 -23.67 -8.29 18.81
CA ARG A 351 -24.36 -8.70 17.58
C ARG A 351 -24.62 -7.54 16.62
N GLY A 352 -24.70 -7.88 15.33
CA GLY A 352 -25.08 -6.93 14.27
C GLY A 352 -24.17 -5.69 14.26
N PRO A 353 -24.72 -4.46 14.38
CA PRO A 353 -23.90 -3.24 14.44
C PRO A 353 -22.94 -3.15 15.63
N TRP A 354 -23.14 -3.93 16.71
CA TRP A 354 -22.32 -3.92 17.94
C TRP A 354 -21.44 -5.16 18.10
N ARG A 355 -21.19 -5.88 17.00
CA ARG A 355 -20.47 -7.16 17.00
C ARG A 355 -18.99 -7.08 17.39
N ASP A 356 -18.35 -5.93 17.19
CA ASP A 356 -16.90 -5.79 17.33
C ASP A 356 -16.56 -5.23 18.73
N ALA A 357 -16.61 -6.12 19.74
CA ALA A 357 -16.35 -5.78 21.14
C ALA A 357 -15.80 -6.99 21.92
N PHE A 358 -15.21 -6.71 23.08
CA PHE A 358 -14.69 -7.71 24.02
C PHE A 358 -15.16 -7.44 25.44
N ASP A 359 -15.58 -8.51 26.13
CA ASP A 359 -15.79 -8.53 27.57
C ASP A 359 -14.72 -9.40 28.23
N PHE A 360 -14.10 -8.88 29.29
CA PHE A 360 -12.99 -9.53 29.98
C PHE A 360 -13.34 -9.82 31.44
N VAL A 361 -12.98 -11.02 31.91
CA VAL A 361 -13.07 -11.43 33.32
C VAL A 361 -11.75 -12.01 33.81
N VAL A 362 -11.48 -11.88 35.10
CA VAL A 362 -10.34 -12.57 35.74
C VAL A 362 -10.83 -13.92 36.28
N VAL A 363 -10.05 -14.98 36.06
CA VAL A 363 -10.39 -16.34 36.53
C VAL A 363 -9.27 -16.97 37.34
N ASP A 364 -9.63 -17.85 38.28
CA ASP A 364 -8.68 -18.70 39.00
C ASP A 364 -8.20 -19.88 38.13
N GLU A 365 -7.29 -20.70 38.67
CA GLU A 365 -6.76 -21.91 38.02
C GLU A 365 -7.84 -22.96 37.68
N ARG A 366 -9.02 -22.86 38.28
CA ARG A 366 -10.19 -23.71 38.01
C ARG A 366 -11.16 -23.06 37.01
N GLY A 367 -10.82 -21.90 36.47
CA GLY A 367 -11.62 -21.15 35.51
C GLY A 367 -12.80 -20.38 36.10
N ARG A 368 -12.87 -20.22 37.43
CA ARG A 368 -13.96 -19.49 38.11
C ARG A 368 -13.64 -18.00 38.22
N SER A 369 -14.64 -17.14 37.98
CA SER A 369 -14.48 -15.67 38.07
C SER A 369 -14.50 -15.10 39.48
N PHE A 370 -14.79 -15.93 40.48
CA PHE A 370 -14.92 -15.52 41.88
C PHE A 370 -14.46 -16.61 42.86
N ARG A 371 -14.23 -16.20 44.11
CA ARG A 371 -13.99 -17.07 45.27
C ARG A 371 -15.28 -17.35 46.04
N GLY A 372 -15.31 -18.45 46.78
CA GLY A 372 -16.49 -18.83 47.58
C GLY A 372 -17.73 -19.03 46.72
N GLU A 373 -18.85 -18.41 47.12
CA GLU A 373 -20.15 -18.50 46.45
C GLU A 373 -20.43 -17.34 45.47
N GLY A 374 -19.58 -16.31 45.41
CA GLY A 374 -19.76 -15.18 44.48
C GLY A 374 -20.94 -14.26 44.84
N ALA A 375 -21.33 -14.23 46.12
CA ALA A 375 -22.48 -13.47 46.61
C ALA A 375 -22.18 -11.98 46.78
N GLN A 376 -20.91 -11.61 46.94
CA GLN A 376 -20.49 -10.22 47.10
C GLN A 376 -19.57 -9.79 45.96
N LEU A 377 -19.59 -8.49 45.62
CA LEU A 377 -18.69 -7.93 44.59
C LEU A 377 -17.21 -8.22 44.89
N ALA A 378 -16.82 -8.16 46.16
CA ALA A 378 -15.46 -8.44 46.60
C ALA A 378 -15.03 -9.91 46.41
N ASP A 379 -15.96 -10.82 46.08
CA ASP A 379 -15.62 -12.20 45.76
C ASP A 379 -15.07 -12.35 44.34
N TYR A 380 -15.38 -11.42 43.43
CA TYR A 380 -14.96 -11.49 42.04
C TYR A 380 -13.54 -10.93 41.87
N TYR A 381 -12.70 -11.69 41.18
CA TYR A 381 -11.28 -11.32 41.00
C TYR A 381 -11.10 -10.06 40.13
N ALA A 382 -12.06 -9.76 39.26
CA ALA A 382 -12.03 -8.57 38.42
C ALA A 382 -12.42 -7.29 39.20
N PHE A 383 -13.24 -7.38 40.25
CA PHE A 383 -13.78 -6.20 40.92
C PHE A 383 -12.68 -5.40 41.62
N GLY A 384 -12.56 -4.10 41.28
CA GLY A 384 -11.53 -3.21 41.79
C GLY A 384 -10.16 -3.36 41.14
N ALA A 385 -9.99 -4.26 40.16
CA ALA A 385 -8.73 -4.37 39.42
C ALA A 385 -8.44 -3.08 38.63
N PRO A 386 -7.17 -2.61 38.56
CA PRO A 386 -6.81 -1.40 37.82
C PRO A 386 -7.13 -1.52 36.32
N VAL A 387 -7.71 -0.46 35.76
CA VAL A 387 -8.02 -0.32 34.34
C VAL A 387 -7.07 0.67 33.69
N LEU A 388 -6.48 0.25 32.57
CA LEU A 388 -5.53 1.02 31.78
C LEU A 388 -6.20 1.65 30.56
N ALA A 389 -5.69 2.79 30.11
CA ALA A 389 -6.08 3.37 28.84
C ALA A 389 -5.65 2.43 27.69
N PRO A 390 -6.59 1.93 26.85
CA PRO A 390 -6.25 1.02 25.74
C PRO A 390 -5.55 1.72 24.57
N VAL A 391 -5.60 3.05 24.53
CA VAL A 391 -5.05 3.91 23.47
C VAL A 391 -4.63 5.25 24.07
N SER A 392 -3.71 5.96 23.40
CA SER A 392 -3.46 7.37 23.70
C SER A 392 -4.53 8.23 23.04
N GLY A 393 -5.04 9.23 23.75
CA GLY A 393 -6.10 10.08 23.22
C GLY A 393 -6.68 11.06 24.23
N MET A 394 -7.60 11.87 23.76
CA MET A 394 -8.34 12.83 24.58
C MET A 394 -9.53 12.14 25.24
N VAL A 395 -9.73 12.34 26.54
CA VAL A 395 -10.93 11.92 27.25
C VAL A 395 -12.11 12.73 26.73
N TRP A 396 -12.99 12.08 25.96
CA TRP A 396 -14.19 12.69 25.43
C TRP A 396 -15.32 12.70 26.44
N GLN A 397 -15.54 11.55 27.09
CA GLN A 397 -16.55 11.39 28.14
C GLN A 397 -16.02 10.48 29.24
N ALA A 398 -16.38 10.80 30.48
CA ALA A 398 -16.01 10.01 31.66
C ALA A 398 -17.14 10.12 32.69
N ASP A 399 -17.68 9.00 33.14
CA ASP A 399 -18.77 8.94 34.15
C ASP A 399 -18.54 7.74 35.07
N ASP A 400 -18.48 7.99 36.38
CA ASP A 400 -18.33 6.99 37.44
C ASP A 400 -19.35 7.17 38.58
N ARG A 401 -20.48 7.82 38.31
CA ARG A 401 -21.46 8.20 39.35
C ARG A 401 -22.47 7.10 39.66
N MET A 402 -22.64 6.14 38.76
CA MET A 402 -23.58 5.04 38.93
C MET A 402 -23.06 4.06 39.98
N ALA A 403 -23.93 3.62 40.88
CA ALA A 403 -23.59 2.59 41.85
C ALA A 403 -23.30 1.25 41.16
N ASP A 404 -22.38 0.47 41.73
CA ASP A 404 -22.15 -0.90 41.29
C ASP A 404 -23.35 -1.78 41.69
N ASN A 405 -23.83 -2.61 40.76
CA ASN A 405 -24.90 -3.57 40.97
C ASN A 405 -24.44 -4.69 41.91
N ALA A 406 -25.35 -5.23 42.72
CA ALA A 406 -25.09 -6.51 43.37
C ALA A 406 -24.88 -7.62 42.32
N PRO A 407 -24.10 -8.68 42.60
CA PRO A 407 -23.95 -9.80 41.67
C PRO A 407 -25.31 -10.38 41.26
N GLY A 408 -25.51 -10.61 39.96
CA GLY A 408 -26.75 -11.09 39.36
C GLY A 408 -27.78 -10.01 39.02
N GLU A 409 -27.70 -8.84 39.66
CA GLU A 409 -28.60 -7.71 39.40
C GLU A 409 -28.12 -6.87 38.22
N VAL A 410 -29.07 -6.18 37.56
CA VAL A 410 -28.77 -5.35 36.39
C VAL A 410 -29.67 -4.12 36.33
N ASP A 411 -29.08 -2.94 36.06
CA ASP A 411 -29.87 -1.75 35.76
C ASP A 411 -30.21 -1.71 34.25
N ALA A 412 -31.32 -2.32 33.89
CA ALA A 412 -31.86 -2.29 32.54
C ALA A 412 -32.79 -1.09 32.26
N ARG A 413 -33.12 -0.27 33.26
CA ARG A 413 -34.18 0.75 33.16
C ARG A 413 -33.65 2.16 32.92
N SER A 414 -32.42 2.45 33.34
CA SER A 414 -31.82 3.78 33.16
C SER A 414 -31.43 4.11 31.71
N GLY A 415 -31.43 3.14 30.80
CA GLY A 415 -30.91 3.29 29.44
C GLY A 415 -29.38 3.42 29.37
N ARG A 416 -28.67 3.34 30.51
CA ARG A 416 -27.21 3.46 30.59
C ARG A 416 -26.53 2.10 30.45
N ASN A 417 -26.62 1.51 29.25
CA ASN A 417 -26.13 0.15 28.99
C ASN A 417 -24.67 -0.08 29.43
N PHE A 418 -23.77 0.88 29.19
CA PHE A 418 -22.34 0.78 29.53
C PHE A 418 -22.01 1.17 30.98
N GLY A 419 -22.99 1.58 31.80
CA GLY A 419 -22.80 1.94 33.20
C GLY A 419 -21.90 3.16 33.40
N ASN A 420 -20.91 3.01 34.28
CA ASN A 420 -19.78 3.90 34.39
C ASN A 420 -18.78 3.59 33.26
N LEU A 421 -18.26 4.63 32.60
CA LEU A 421 -17.49 4.46 31.37
C LEU A 421 -16.41 5.52 31.20
N LEU A 422 -15.45 5.19 30.33
CA LEU A 422 -14.48 6.09 29.75
C LEU A 422 -14.56 6.00 28.23
N LEU A 423 -14.73 7.14 27.56
CA LEU A 423 -14.72 7.25 26.10
C LEU A 423 -13.53 8.12 25.69
N LEU A 424 -12.59 7.53 24.96
CA LEU A 424 -11.38 8.20 24.46
C LEU A 424 -11.51 8.52 22.98
N ARG A 425 -11.24 9.76 22.60
CA ARG A 425 -11.11 10.19 21.20
C ARG A 425 -9.64 10.15 20.80
N THR A 426 -9.33 9.34 19.80
CA THR A 426 -7.99 9.16 19.25
C THR A 426 -7.64 10.27 18.26
N ALA A 427 -6.36 10.40 17.92
CA ALA A 427 -5.87 11.43 16.98
C ALA A 427 -6.45 11.26 15.56
N ASP A 428 -6.73 10.03 15.14
CA ASP A 428 -7.34 9.71 13.85
C ASP A 428 -8.88 9.80 13.86
N GLY A 429 -9.46 10.22 14.99
CA GLY A 429 -10.85 10.62 15.09
C GLY A 429 -11.83 9.50 15.44
N VAL A 430 -11.35 8.28 15.74
CA VAL A 430 -12.20 7.19 16.27
C VAL A 430 -12.33 7.28 17.79
N PHE A 431 -13.37 6.66 18.33
CA PHE A 431 -13.66 6.64 19.76
C PHE A 431 -13.48 5.23 20.32
N VAL A 432 -12.83 5.11 21.47
CA VAL A 432 -12.61 3.84 22.18
C VAL A 432 -13.35 3.89 23.51
N LEU A 433 -14.29 2.98 23.72
CA LEU A 433 -15.11 2.91 24.92
C LEU A 433 -14.62 1.80 25.84
N VAL A 434 -14.45 2.13 27.11
CA VAL A 434 -14.26 1.18 28.21
C VAL A 434 -15.45 1.32 29.17
N GLY A 435 -16.20 0.24 29.40
CA GLY A 435 -17.45 0.25 30.15
C GLY A 435 -17.41 -0.55 31.46
N HIS A 436 -18.51 -0.47 32.22
CA HIS A 436 -18.72 -1.19 33.48
C HIS A 436 -17.70 -0.86 34.58
N LEU A 437 -17.21 0.38 34.61
CA LEU A 437 -16.23 0.85 35.60
C LEU A 437 -16.82 0.92 37.02
N LYS A 438 -15.95 0.88 38.02
CA LYS A 438 -16.32 0.97 39.44
C LYS A 438 -16.76 2.38 39.80
N GLN A 439 -17.78 2.51 40.65
CA GLN A 439 -18.24 3.79 41.15
C GLN A 439 -17.09 4.60 41.80
N GLY A 440 -16.97 5.88 41.42
CA GLY A 440 -16.00 6.82 41.97
C GLY A 440 -14.53 6.46 41.70
N SER A 441 -14.24 5.64 40.69
CA SER A 441 -12.88 5.15 40.42
C SER A 441 -12.11 5.91 39.34
N LEU A 442 -12.73 6.83 38.60
CA LEU A 442 -12.06 7.53 37.50
C LEU A 442 -11.00 8.51 38.01
N HIS A 443 -9.79 8.38 37.48
CA HIS A 443 -8.67 9.29 37.78
C HIS A 443 -8.52 10.43 36.76
N VAL A 444 -9.38 10.46 35.75
CA VAL A 444 -9.30 11.38 34.61
C VAL A 444 -10.62 12.13 34.39
N LYS A 445 -10.55 13.27 33.70
CA LYS A 445 -11.71 14.13 33.43
C LYS A 445 -11.81 14.43 31.93
N PRO A 446 -13.03 14.72 31.41
CA PRO A 446 -13.20 15.16 30.03
C PRO A 446 -12.25 16.32 29.66
N GLY A 447 -11.68 16.25 28.46
CA GLY A 447 -10.68 17.20 27.94
C GLY A 447 -9.23 16.85 28.27
N ALA A 448 -8.96 15.94 29.21
CA ALA A 448 -7.59 15.50 29.51
C ALA A 448 -7.03 14.62 28.39
N TRP A 449 -5.72 14.67 28.17
CA TRP A 449 -5.02 13.68 27.35
C TRP A 449 -4.53 12.53 28.24
N VAL A 450 -4.65 11.29 27.76
CA VAL A 450 -4.11 10.09 28.40
C VAL A 450 -3.19 9.34 27.45
N GLU A 451 -2.18 8.68 28.01
CA GLU A 451 -1.30 7.79 27.24
C GLU A 451 -1.74 6.32 27.36
N ALA A 452 -1.58 5.54 26.29
CA ALA A 452 -1.85 4.11 26.32
C ALA A 452 -1.05 3.43 27.45
N GLY A 453 -1.73 2.62 28.26
CA GLY A 453 -1.14 1.97 29.44
C GLY A 453 -1.20 2.81 30.72
N GLN A 454 -1.67 4.05 30.71
CA GLN A 454 -1.91 4.84 31.91
C GLN A 454 -3.08 4.26 32.71
N ILE A 455 -2.98 4.18 34.04
CA ILE A 455 -4.11 3.81 34.92
C ILE A 455 -5.15 4.93 34.89
N VAL A 456 -6.41 4.60 34.56
CA VAL A 456 -7.50 5.56 34.39
C VAL A 456 -8.70 5.30 35.28
N ALA A 457 -8.93 4.05 35.70
CA ALA A 457 -10.08 3.66 36.53
C ALA A 457 -9.84 2.33 37.25
N ALA A 458 -10.89 1.78 37.86
CA ALA A 458 -10.95 0.39 38.31
C ALA A 458 -12.16 -0.35 37.71
N CYS A 459 -12.05 -1.65 37.52
CA CYS A 459 -13.12 -2.51 37.01
C CYS A 459 -14.25 -2.61 38.04
N GLY A 460 -15.50 -2.43 37.60
CA GLY A 460 -16.68 -2.41 38.45
C GLY A 460 -17.73 -3.42 38.01
N ASN A 461 -18.98 -3.14 38.36
CA ASN A 461 -20.17 -3.89 37.98
C ASN A 461 -21.37 -2.96 37.80
N SER A 462 -21.27 -1.94 36.96
CA SER A 462 -22.31 -0.92 36.77
C SER A 462 -23.07 -1.06 35.45
N GLY A 463 -24.28 -0.52 35.35
CA GLY A 463 -25.09 -0.55 34.13
C GLY A 463 -25.60 -1.94 33.78
N ARG A 464 -25.48 -2.34 32.51
CA ARG A 464 -25.97 -3.64 32.03
C ARG A 464 -24.96 -4.78 32.26
N SER A 465 -24.47 -4.90 33.50
CA SER A 465 -23.48 -5.91 33.92
C SER A 465 -24.03 -6.77 35.06
N THR A 466 -24.01 -8.09 34.88
CA THR A 466 -24.49 -9.08 35.88
C THR A 466 -23.39 -9.57 36.82
N GLN A 467 -22.12 -9.45 36.44
CA GLN A 467 -20.96 -9.73 37.29
C GLN A 467 -19.81 -8.78 36.92
N PRO A 468 -18.86 -8.49 37.83
CA PRO A 468 -17.69 -7.69 37.52
C PRO A 468 -16.93 -8.17 36.29
N HIS A 469 -16.87 -7.32 35.26
CA HIS A 469 -16.16 -7.54 34.01
C HIS A 469 -15.85 -6.20 33.35
N LEU A 470 -14.93 -6.20 32.38
CA LEU A 470 -14.55 -5.01 31.63
C LEU A 470 -15.01 -5.13 30.18
N HIS A 471 -15.74 -4.12 29.69
CA HIS A 471 -16.18 -4.05 28.30
C HIS A 471 -15.27 -3.11 27.49
N LEU A 472 -14.92 -3.49 26.26
CA LEU A 472 -14.10 -2.71 25.34
C LEU A 472 -14.64 -2.77 23.91
N HIS A 473 -14.79 -1.61 23.27
CA HIS A 473 -15.03 -1.55 21.82
C HIS A 473 -14.51 -0.25 21.20
N VAL A 474 -14.51 -0.21 19.86
CA VAL A 474 -14.19 0.98 19.06
C VAL A 474 -15.43 1.38 18.27
N GLN A 475 -15.71 2.69 18.19
CA GLN A 475 -16.84 3.24 17.44
C GLN A 475 -16.42 4.49 16.65
N THR A 476 -17.13 4.77 15.55
CA THR A 476 -16.77 5.87 14.63
C THR A 476 -17.32 7.22 15.07
N LEU A 477 -18.45 7.22 15.78
CA LEU A 477 -19.13 8.42 16.25
C LEU A 477 -18.99 8.57 17.76
N ALA A 478 -19.18 9.80 18.23
CA ALA A 478 -19.08 10.14 19.64
C ALA A 478 -20.29 9.64 20.46
N ASP A 479 -21.43 9.41 19.80
CA ASP A 479 -22.66 8.97 20.45
C ASP A 479 -22.48 7.60 21.10
N LEU A 480 -22.92 7.46 22.35
CA LEU A 480 -22.89 6.18 23.04
C LEU A 480 -23.80 5.18 22.34
N GLY A 481 -23.27 4.00 22.03
CA GLY A 481 -24.01 2.96 21.31
C GLY A 481 -24.04 3.14 19.79
N ALA A 482 -23.18 4.00 19.23
CA ALA A 482 -22.93 4.01 17.79
C ALA A 482 -22.44 2.62 17.30
N PRO A 483 -22.59 2.30 16.00
CA PRO A 483 -22.07 1.06 15.44
C PRO A 483 -20.58 0.88 15.74
N THR A 484 -20.25 -0.30 16.24
CA THR A 484 -18.86 -0.72 16.47
C THR A 484 -18.10 -0.83 15.16
N ARG A 485 -16.78 -0.68 15.27
CA ARG A 485 -15.82 -0.87 14.20
C ARG A 485 -14.90 -2.04 14.57
N PRO A 486 -14.45 -2.84 13.59
CA PRO A 486 -13.47 -3.89 13.84
C PRO A 486 -12.27 -3.38 14.64
N LEU A 487 -11.87 -4.15 15.64
CA LEU A 487 -10.71 -3.90 16.50
C LEU A 487 -9.89 -5.17 16.69
N HIS A 488 -8.63 -5.02 17.10
CA HIS A 488 -7.79 -6.14 17.52
C HIS A 488 -6.87 -5.72 18.67
N LEU A 489 -6.53 -6.68 19.53
CA LEU A 489 -5.55 -6.49 20.58
C LEU A 489 -4.15 -6.59 19.98
N ARG A 490 -3.32 -5.56 20.19
CA ARG A 490 -1.94 -5.54 19.69
C ARG A 490 -0.94 -6.13 20.69
N SER A 491 0.03 -6.87 20.17
CA SER A 491 1.17 -7.43 20.91
C SER A 491 0.74 -8.07 22.22
N VAL A 492 0.01 -9.17 22.10
CA VAL A 492 -0.53 -9.92 23.23
C VAL A 492 0.00 -11.34 23.25
N THR A 493 -0.12 -12.00 24.40
CA THR A 493 -0.09 -13.45 24.43
C THR A 493 -1.50 -13.99 24.62
N VAL A 494 -1.84 -15.03 23.86
CA VAL A 494 -3.14 -15.69 23.87
C VAL A 494 -2.93 -17.14 24.29
N GLN A 495 -3.69 -17.59 25.27
CA GLN A 495 -3.66 -18.94 25.79
C GLN A 495 -5.05 -19.55 25.60
N THR A 496 -5.13 -20.66 24.86
CA THR A 496 -6.41 -21.33 24.57
C THR A 496 -6.97 -21.98 25.83
N ASP A 497 -6.13 -22.75 26.52
CA ASP A 497 -6.47 -23.47 27.75
C ASP A 497 -5.46 -23.18 28.85
N LEU A 498 -5.90 -23.19 30.12
CA LEU A 498 -5.07 -22.88 31.29
C LEU A 498 -3.81 -23.76 31.43
N GLY A 499 -3.77 -24.93 30.78
CA GLY A 499 -2.61 -25.84 30.76
C GLY A 499 -1.66 -25.66 29.58
N GLU A 500 -2.03 -24.87 28.57
CA GLU A 500 -1.19 -24.64 27.39
C GLU A 500 -0.24 -23.45 27.57
N ALA A 501 0.89 -23.47 26.85
CA ALA A 501 1.78 -22.32 26.83
C ALA A 501 1.14 -21.15 26.05
N PRO A 502 1.24 -19.90 26.55
CA PRO A 502 0.68 -18.75 25.86
C PRO A 502 1.43 -18.47 24.54
N ASP A 503 0.67 -18.27 23.47
CA ASP A 503 1.15 -17.97 22.12
C ASP A 503 1.21 -16.46 21.88
N PHE A 504 2.31 -15.95 21.32
CA PHE A 504 2.46 -14.53 21.04
C PHE A 504 1.81 -14.15 19.71
N ARG A 505 1.00 -13.08 19.74
CA ARG A 505 0.33 -12.55 18.56
C ARG A 505 0.49 -11.03 18.48
N LEU A 506 1.01 -10.56 17.34
CA LEU A 506 1.16 -9.13 17.06
C LEU A 506 -0.19 -8.41 16.93
N ALA A 507 -1.17 -9.08 16.34
CA ALA A 507 -2.54 -8.61 16.22
C ALA A 507 -3.47 -9.81 16.47
N ALA A 508 -4.28 -9.73 17.52
CA ALA A 508 -5.16 -10.81 17.94
C ALA A 508 -6.61 -10.34 18.06
N GLN A 509 -7.51 -11.16 17.53
CA GLN A 509 -8.92 -11.14 17.88
C GLN A 509 -9.18 -12.47 18.61
N PRO A 510 -8.93 -12.53 19.93
CA PRO A 510 -9.07 -13.77 20.68
C PRO A 510 -10.54 -14.23 20.73
N ASP A 511 -10.73 -15.54 20.71
CA ASP A 511 -12.05 -16.17 20.78
C ASP A 511 -12.56 -16.21 22.22
N GLU A 512 -13.88 -16.39 22.38
CA GLU A 512 -14.49 -16.63 23.69
C GLU A 512 -13.83 -17.82 24.39
N GLY A 513 -13.52 -17.64 25.68
CA GLY A 513 -12.87 -18.64 26.51
C GLY A 513 -11.34 -18.51 26.60
N GLN A 514 -10.69 -17.87 25.64
CA GLN A 514 -9.23 -17.71 25.63
C GLN A 514 -8.77 -16.72 26.72
N LEU A 515 -7.61 -16.97 27.32
CA LEU A 515 -6.93 -15.98 28.16
C LEU A 515 -6.03 -15.10 27.31
N VAL A 516 -6.01 -13.80 27.62
CA VAL A 516 -5.16 -12.82 26.96
C VAL A 516 -4.44 -11.95 27.97
N SER A 517 -3.19 -11.63 27.68
CA SER A 517 -2.37 -10.69 28.45
C SER A 517 -1.54 -9.81 27.52
N ALA A 518 -1.20 -8.60 27.97
CA ALA A 518 -0.30 -7.74 27.23
C ALA A 518 1.12 -8.35 27.17
N ALA A 519 1.73 -8.37 25.98
CA ALA A 519 3.13 -8.77 25.84
C ALA A 519 4.02 -7.59 26.29
N LEU A 520 4.61 -7.71 27.47
CA LEU A 520 5.40 -6.65 28.08
C LEU A 520 6.65 -6.34 27.24
N ARG A 521 6.97 -5.05 27.13
CA ARG A 521 8.17 -4.56 26.46
C ARG A 521 9.43 -5.02 27.18
N ASP A 522 10.39 -5.56 26.43
CA ASP A 522 11.77 -5.80 26.87
C ASP A 522 12.61 -4.55 26.53
N GLY A 523 12.97 -3.79 27.57
CA GLY A 523 13.75 -2.56 27.41
C GLY A 523 15.14 -2.79 26.82
N ARG A 524 15.82 -3.89 27.17
CA ARG A 524 17.17 -4.18 26.67
C ARG A 524 17.13 -4.49 25.18
N LEU A 525 16.14 -5.27 24.77
CA LEU A 525 15.94 -5.58 23.36
C LEU A 525 15.57 -4.32 22.57
N ALA A 526 14.67 -3.49 23.10
CA ALA A 526 14.27 -2.25 22.45
C ALA A 526 15.45 -1.28 22.25
N GLU A 527 16.31 -1.12 23.27
CA GLU A 527 17.53 -0.32 23.16
C GLU A 527 18.52 -0.90 22.13
N ALA A 528 18.69 -2.23 22.12
CA ALA A 528 19.60 -2.90 21.21
C ALA A 528 19.23 -2.69 19.73
N VAL A 529 17.94 -2.69 19.39
CA VAL A 529 17.47 -2.52 18.01
C VAL A 529 17.06 -1.09 17.64
N HIS A 530 17.21 -0.14 18.55
CA HIS A 530 16.86 1.26 18.33
C HIS A 530 17.66 1.87 17.17
N LEU A 531 16.99 2.53 16.22
CA LEU A 531 17.62 3.09 15.01
C LEU A 531 17.42 4.61 14.92
N PRO A 532 18.21 5.42 15.65
CA PRO A 532 18.11 6.87 15.60
C PRO A 532 18.59 7.44 14.26
N ALA A 533 18.09 8.63 13.90
CA ALA A 533 18.51 9.35 12.70
C ALA A 533 20.04 9.54 12.66
N GLY A 534 20.62 9.38 11.48
CA GLY A 534 22.05 9.51 11.25
C GLY A 534 22.88 8.30 11.69
N ARG A 535 22.29 7.28 12.33
CA ARG A 535 23.00 6.03 12.66
C ARG A 535 23.50 5.37 11.40
N THR A 536 24.77 4.98 11.41
CA THR A 536 25.44 4.24 10.34
C THR A 536 25.91 2.90 10.85
N LEU A 537 25.73 1.88 10.01
CA LEU A 537 26.15 0.51 10.25
C LEU A 537 27.08 0.13 9.10
N THR A 538 28.34 -0.18 9.42
CA THR A 538 29.28 -0.78 8.46
C THR A 538 29.24 -2.29 8.63
N LEU A 539 28.78 -2.99 7.61
CA LEU A 539 28.66 -4.45 7.58
C LEU A 539 29.71 -5.03 6.64
N GLU A 540 30.37 -6.10 7.07
CA GLU A 540 31.32 -6.85 6.26
C GLU A 540 30.70 -8.19 5.86
N SER A 541 30.74 -8.50 4.56
CA SER A 541 30.32 -9.80 4.05
C SER A 541 31.41 -10.86 4.19
N ASP A 542 31.06 -12.15 4.11
CA ASP A 542 32.03 -13.27 4.15
C ASP A 542 33.16 -13.16 3.12
N GLY A 543 32.94 -12.44 2.01
CA GLY A 543 33.95 -12.18 0.97
C GLY A 543 34.81 -10.94 1.23
N GLY A 544 34.73 -10.33 2.41
CA GLY A 544 35.47 -9.11 2.79
C GLY A 544 34.93 -7.80 2.20
N ALA A 545 33.83 -7.84 1.43
CA ALA A 545 33.23 -6.62 0.90
C ALA A 545 32.51 -5.85 2.02
N ARG A 546 32.80 -4.56 2.14
CA ARG A 546 32.16 -3.65 3.11
C ARG A 546 30.92 -2.99 2.51
N HIS A 547 29.86 -2.94 3.30
CA HIS A 547 28.57 -2.35 2.99
C HIS A 547 28.23 -1.31 4.07
N ARG A 548 27.49 -0.28 3.70
CA ARG A 548 27.02 0.74 4.64
C ARG A 548 25.50 0.84 4.57
N LEU A 549 24.88 0.78 5.74
CA LEU A 549 23.48 1.13 5.95
C LEU A 549 23.41 2.41 6.79
N THR A 550 22.54 3.34 6.43
CA THR A 550 22.37 4.63 7.12
C THR A 550 20.89 4.85 7.44
N VAL A 551 20.60 5.31 8.64
CA VAL A 551 19.26 5.75 9.03
C VAL A 551 19.07 7.19 8.58
N GLU A 552 18.15 7.38 7.65
CA GLU A 552 17.77 8.68 7.09
C GLU A 552 16.39 9.09 7.59
N LEU A 553 16.20 10.39 7.84
CA LEU A 553 14.89 10.98 8.11
C LEU A 553 14.46 11.79 6.89
N THR A 554 13.35 11.41 6.27
CA THR A 554 12.80 12.14 5.13
C THR A 554 12.18 13.47 5.58
N LEU A 555 11.94 14.38 4.63
CA LEU A 555 11.22 15.65 4.89
C LEU A 555 9.79 15.47 5.40
N LEU A 556 9.22 14.27 5.22
CA LEU A 556 7.89 13.89 5.72
C LEU A 556 7.95 13.30 7.13
N GLY A 557 9.12 13.27 7.77
CA GLY A 557 9.31 12.67 9.09
C GLY A 557 9.34 11.14 9.08
N GLN A 558 9.42 10.50 7.91
CA GLN A 558 9.54 9.04 7.82
C GLN A 558 11.00 8.61 7.96
N PHE A 559 11.28 7.70 8.89
CA PHE A 559 12.57 7.05 9.02
C PHE A 559 12.76 5.97 7.97
N ARG A 560 13.94 5.92 7.35
CA ARG A 560 14.32 4.92 6.36
C ARG A 560 15.72 4.39 6.63
N LEU A 561 15.92 3.09 6.43
CA LEU A 561 17.25 2.48 6.39
C LEU A 561 17.71 2.39 4.94
N ALA A 562 18.70 3.19 4.58
CA ALA A 562 19.22 3.33 3.23
C ALA A 562 20.55 2.60 3.06
N GLY A 563 20.69 1.84 1.97
CA GLY A 563 21.92 1.18 1.57
C GLY A 563 22.71 2.01 0.55
N GLY A 564 24.02 1.77 0.45
CA GLY A 564 24.92 2.49 -0.45
C GLY A 564 24.60 2.39 -1.96
N THR A 565 23.68 1.51 -2.36
CA THR A 565 23.20 1.38 -3.75
C THR A 565 22.06 2.35 -4.12
N GLY A 566 21.54 3.11 -3.16
CA GLY A 566 20.33 3.92 -3.30
C GLY A 566 19.03 3.16 -3.01
N ALA A 567 19.13 1.91 -2.52
CA ALA A 567 18.00 1.16 -1.99
C ALA A 567 17.65 1.66 -0.58
N SER A 568 16.38 1.67 -0.22
CA SER A 568 15.96 2.00 1.15
C SER A 568 14.67 1.30 1.54
N ALA A 569 14.43 1.18 2.83
CA ALA A 569 13.15 0.72 3.37
C ALA A 569 12.72 1.63 4.51
N ALA A 570 11.45 2.03 4.51
CA ALA A 570 10.87 2.73 5.64
C ALA A 570 10.81 1.80 6.85
N PHE A 571 10.83 2.34 8.06
CA PHE A 571 10.52 1.57 9.24
C PHE A 571 9.75 2.38 10.27
N GLU A 572 9.03 1.67 11.11
CA GLU A 572 8.32 2.20 12.26
C GLU A 572 8.85 1.51 13.50
N GLU A 573 9.23 2.33 14.48
CA GLU A 573 9.63 1.88 15.81
C GLU A 573 8.53 2.29 16.79
N ARG A 574 7.71 1.30 17.19
CA ARG A 574 6.67 1.45 18.22
C ARG A 574 7.16 0.87 19.54
N PRO A 575 6.50 1.16 20.68
CA PRO A 575 6.88 0.58 21.97
C PRO A 575 6.93 -0.96 21.99
N ASP A 576 6.19 -1.61 21.10
CA ASP A 576 6.01 -3.07 21.05
C ASP A 576 6.69 -3.76 19.86
N ILE A 577 7.13 -3.02 18.84
CA ILE A 577 7.67 -3.61 17.61
C ILE A 577 8.60 -2.66 16.84
N LEU A 578 9.63 -3.24 16.21
CA LEU A 578 10.36 -2.64 15.10
C LEU A 578 9.96 -3.34 13.78
N ALA A 579 9.42 -2.60 12.81
CA ALA A 579 8.94 -3.17 11.55
C ALA A 579 9.31 -2.32 10.33
N PHE A 580 9.83 -2.97 9.29
CA PHE A 580 10.27 -2.33 8.04
C PHE A 580 9.29 -2.48 6.87
N PHE A 581 8.86 -1.38 6.27
CA PHE A 581 7.92 -1.35 5.15
C PHE A 581 8.54 -0.71 3.91
N ASP A 582 7.77 -0.67 2.81
CA ASP A 582 8.05 0.19 1.65
C ASP A 582 9.52 0.15 1.16
N ARG A 583 9.97 -1.06 0.80
CA ARG A 583 11.29 -1.29 0.23
C ARG A 583 11.34 -0.74 -1.21
N GLN A 584 12.12 0.33 -1.40
CA GLN A 584 12.34 1.02 -2.67
C GLN A 584 13.78 0.90 -3.19
N GLY A 585 13.99 1.24 -4.47
CA GLY A 585 15.31 1.29 -5.10
C GLY A 585 15.82 -0.05 -5.65
N PRO A 586 17.06 -0.08 -6.18
CA PRO A 586 17.65 -1.27 -6.79
C PRO A 586 17.90 -2.38 -5.75
N ARG A 587 18.28 -3.59 -6.19
CA ARG A 587 18.64 -4.67 -5.26
C ARG A 587 19.88 -4.31 -4.45
N ASP A 588 19.80 -4.52 -3.14
CA ASP A 588 20.90 -4.27 -2.21
C ASP A 588 21.05 -5.48 -1.31
N ARG A 589 22.13 -6.24 -1.50
CA ARG A 589 22.29 -7.56 -0.87
C ARG A 589 22.31 -7.49 0.66
N CYS A 590 22.83 -6.39 1.20
CA CYS A 590 22.98 -6.19 2.63
C CYS A 590 21.65 -5.76 3.24
N LEU A 591 21.00 -4.74 2.65
CA LEU A 591 19.70 -4.28 3.10
C LEU A 591 18.63 -5.39 2.96
N ASP A 592 18.61 -6.10 1.83
CA ASP A 592 17.62 -7.15 1.57
C ASP A 592 17.77 -8.32 2.58
N ALA A 593 19.00 -8.66 2.99
CA ALA A 593 19.25 -9.64 4.06
C ALA A 593 18.78 -9.13 5.43
N TRP A 594 19.08 -7.86 5.77
CA TRP A 594 18.59 -7.22 6.98
C TRP A 594 17.06 -7.25 7.08
N LEU A 595 16.37 -6.88 6.00
CA LEU A 595 14.92 -6.85 5.94
C LEU A 595 14.29 -8.25 6.07
N LEU A 596 14.96 -9.30 5.59
CA LEU A 596 14.45 -10.67 5.70
C LEU A 596 14.78 -11.31 7.06
N GLY A 597 15.90 -10.96 7.71
CA GLY A 597 16.30 -11.55 9.00
C GLY A 597 15.81 -10.76 10.23
N ALA A 598 15.88 -9.43 10.18
CA ALA A 598 15.57 -8.52 11.28
C ALA A 598 14.45 -7.53 10.96
N GLY A 599 13.81 -7.65 9.78
CA GLY A 599 12.82 -6.67 9.30
C GLY A 599 11.50 -6.64 10.06
N LEU A 600 11.22 -7.65 10.89
CA LEU A 600 10.10 -7.67 11.83
C LEU A 600 10.61 -8.21 13.17
N THR A 601 10.71 -7.33 14.16
CA THR A 601 11.26 -7.65 15.48
C THR A 601 10.31 -7.15 16.57
N PRO A 602 9.43 -8.02 17.11
CA PRO A 602 8.63 -7.69 18.28
C PRO A 602 9.53 -7.41 19.48
N LEU A 603 9.23 -6.39 20.27
CA LEU A 603 10.06 -5.91 21.37
C LEU A 603 9.65 -6.51 22.72
N SER A 604 9.19 -7.75 22.75
CA SER A 604 8.78 -8.47 23.96
C SER A 604 9.55 -9.77 24.13
N ALA A 605 9.93 -10.10 25.36
CA ALA A 605 10.53 -11.39 25.70
C ALA A 605 9.53 -12.56 25.52
N SER A 606 8.23 -12.30 25.60
CA SER A 606 7.18 -13.30 25.36
C SER A 606 7.04 -13.65 23.87
N ALA A 607 7.54 -12.81 22.97
CA ALA A 607 7.54 -13.07 21.54
C ALA A 607 8.61 -14.10 21.16
N ARG A 608 8.31 -15.38 21.40
CA ARG A 608 9.17 -16.51 21.04
C ARG A 608 9.01 -16.93 19.60
N ALA A 609 7.81 -16.79 19.03
CA ALA A 609 7.52 -17.10 17.64
C ALA A 609 6.48 -16.12 17.06
N TRP A 610 6.59 -15.80 15.78
CA TRP A 610 5.62 -14.96 15.07
C TRP A 610 5.70 -15.19 13.55
N SER A 611 4.68 -14.71 12.82
CA SER A 611 4.62 -14.79 11.36
C SER A 611 4.84 -13.45 10.67
N ASP A 612 5.28 -13.50 9.41
CA ASP A 612 5.39 -12.35 8.53
C ASP A 612 5.14 -12.75 7.06
N ALA A 613 5.02 -11.75 6.18
CA ALA A 613 4.84 -11.95 4.74
C ALA A 613 5.80 -11.11 3.86
N PRO A 614 7.12 -11.19 4.05
CA PRO A 614 8.10 -10.44 3.25
C PRO A 614 8.12 -10.89 1.78
N SER A 615 8.52 -9.98 0.89
CA SER A 615 8.67 -10.29 -0.53
C SER A 615 9.73 -11.37 -0.77
N VAL A 616 9.46 -12.30 -1.68
CA VAL A 616 10.43 -13.33 -2.11
C VAL A 616 11.70 -12.72 -2.71
N GLU A 617 11.60 -11.49 -3.22
CA GLU A 617 12.69 -10.80 -3.89
C GLU A 617 13.85 -10.42 -2.97
N LEU A 618 13.62 -10.40 -1.65
CA LEU A 618 14.65 -10.17 -0.64
C LEU A 618 15.63 -11.35 -0.53
N ALA A 619 15.19 -12.56 -0.90
CA ALA A 619 16.05 -13.75 -0.85
C ALA A 619 17.09 -13.76 -2.00
N PRO A 620 18.26 -14.39 -1.80
CA PRO A 620 19.32 -14.49 -2.82
C PRO A 620 19.01 -15.52 -3.94
N LEU A 621 17.83 -15.40 -4.55
CA LEU A 621 17.31 -16.36 -5.54
C LEU A 621 18.23 -16.54 -6.77
N PRO A 622 18.45 -17.78 -7.23
CA PRO A 622 18.98 -18.08 -8.56
C PRO A 622 18.13 -17.46 -9.68
N PRO A 623 18.72 -17.09 -10.83
CA PRO A 623 17.98 -16.54 -11.98
C PRO A 623 16.82 -17.42 -12.43
N VAL A 624 17.00 -18.75 -12.43
CA VAL A 624 15.96 -19.72 -12.81
C VAL A 624 14.76 -19.65 -11.86
N LEU A 625 14.99 -19.63 -10.55
CA LEU A 625 13.91 -19.52 -9.58
C LEU A 625 13.24 -18.14 -9.60
N ARG A 626 13.99 -17.07 -9.90
CA ARG A 626 13.39 -15.75 -10.16
C ARG A 626 12.44 -15.80 -11.34
N LEU A 627 12.87 -16.39 -12.46
CA LEU A 627 11.99 -16.55 -13.61
C LEU A 627 10.77 -17.40 -13.27
N ALA A 628 10.93 -18.50 -12.53
CA ALA A 628 9.83 -19.33 -12.06
C ALA A 628 8.84 -18.55 -11.18
N THR A 629 9.31 -17.69 -10.27
CA THR A 629 8.42 -16.82 -9.47
C THR A 629 7.65 -15.84 -10.35
N LEU A 630 8.28 -15.28 -11.39
CA LEU A 630 7.63 -14.35 -12.31
C LEU A 630 6.50 -15.03 -13.09
N LEU A 631 6.73 -16.26 -13.56
CA LEU A 631 5.79 -17.05 -14.36
C LEU A 631 4.65 -17.65 -13.52
N LEU A 632 4.96 -18.27 -12.37
CA LEU A 632 4.00 -19.05 -11.57
C LEU A 632 3.29 -18.20 -10.50
N ARG A 633 3.82 -17.02 -10.16
CA ARG A 633 3.19 -16.06 -9.24
C ARG A 633 3.13 -14.67 -9.89
N PRO A 634 2.33 -14.53 -10.97
CA PRO A 634 2.29 -13.32 -11.80
C PRO A 634 1.80 -12.06 -11.06
N PHE A 635 1.12 -12.20 -9.92
CA PHE A 635 0.54 -11.07 -9.19
C PHE A 635 1.33 -10.65 -7.94
N GLY A 636 2.55 -11.16 -7.78
CA GLY A 636 3.41 -10.89 -6.63
C GLY A 636 3.59 -12.12 -5.73
N ALA A 637 4.80 -12.27 -5.23
CA ALA A 637 5.23 -13.41 -4.44
C ALA A 637 5.77 -12.97 -3.07
N ALA A 638 5.04 -13.33 -2.02
CA ALA A 638 5.45 -13.14 -0.63
C ALA A 638 5.70 -14.52 0.00
N PHE A 639 6.70 -14.61 0.86
CA PHE A 639 6.90 -15.79 1.69
C PHE A 639 5.81 -15.90 2.76
N ASP A 640 5.43 -17.13 3.12
CA ASP A 640 4.92 -17.41 4.46
C ASP A 640 6.15 -17.59 5.36
N SER A 641 6.40 -16.62 6.24
CA SER A 641 7.58 -16.60 7.08
C SER A 641 7.23 -16.87 8.53
N ARG A 642 8.00 -17.73 9.18
CA ARG A 642 7.93 -18.00 10.62
C ARG A 642 9.25 -17.66 11.25
N TYR A 643 9.22 -16.76 12.22
CA TYR A 643 10.38 -16.40 13.02
C TYR A 643 10.30 -17.03 14.38
N ARG A 644 11.47 -17.28 14.96
CA ARG A 644 11.66 -17.71 16.33
C ARG A 644 12.79 -16.90 16.95
N ARG A 645 12.68 -16.56 18.23
CA ARG A 645 13.76 -15.92 18.98
C ARG A 645 14.04 -16.60 20.30
N ASP A 646 15.30 -16.89 20.53
CA ASP A 646 15.80 -17.47 21.77
C ASP A 646 16.91 -16.58 22.36
N TRP A 647 16.97 -16.49 23.69
CA TRP A 647 18.01 -15.75 24.42
C TRP A 647 19.16 -16.69 24.79
N ASP A 648 20.38 -16.31 24.44
CA ASP A 648 21.60 -16.99 24.83
C ASP A 648 22.29 -16.20 25.95
N ALA A 649 22.19 -16.71 27.17
CA ALA A 649 22.77 -16.08 28.36
C ALA A 649 24.30 -16.09 28.37
N ALA A 650 24.96 -17.03 27.67
CA ALA A 650 26.41 -17.13 27.66
C ALA A 650 27.04 -16.04 26.78
N SER A 651 26.41 -15.74 25.65
CA SER A 651 26.86 -14.67 24.75
C SER A 651 26.20 -13.32 25.03
N GLY A 652 25.10 -13.29 25.79
CA GLY A 652 24.34 -12.06 26.03
C GLY A 652 23.60 -11.58 24.77
N THR A 653 23.20 -12.52 23.90
CA THR A 653 22.60 -12.23 22.60
C THR A 653 21.24 -12.89 22.44
N TRP A 654 20.35 -12.23 21.69
CA TRP A 654 19.19 -12.90 21.11
C TRP A 654 19.54 -13.46 19.74
N ARG A 655 19.19 -14.72 19.50
CA ARG A 655 19.22 -15.34 18.18
C ARG A 655 17.82 -15.35 17.61
N GLN A 656 17.61 -14.56 16.57
CA GLN A 656 16.36 -14.53 15.81
C GLN A 656 16.55 -15.34 14.52
N SER A 657 15.86 -16.46 14.41
CA SER A 657 15.88 -17.33 13.23
C SER A 657 14.58 -17.21 12.45
N GLY A 658 14.67 -17.23 11.12
CA GLY A 658 13.51 -17.17 10.22
C GLY A 658 13.51 -18.37 9.27
N THR A 659 12.32 -18.93 9.05
CA THR A 659 12.06 -19.90 7.99
C THR A 659 11.03 -19.30 7.03
N HIS A 660 11.34 -19.32 5.74
CA HIS A 660 10.57 -18.62 4.72
C HIS A 660 10.21 -19.59 3.62
N ARG A 661 8.92 -19.74 3.33
CA ARG A 661 8.44 -20.70 2.34
C ARG A 661 7.48 -20.06 1.36
N LEU A 662 7.73 -20.28 0.07
CA LEU A 662 6.83 -19.91 -1.01
C LEU A 662 6.55 -21.16 -1.85
N THR A 663 5.36 -21.71 -1.72
CA THR A 663 4.90 -22.78 -2.61
C THR A 663 4.57 -22.17 -3.97
N LEU A 664 5.21 -22.65 -5.05
CA LEU A 664 4.95 -22.25 -6.43
C LEU A 664 3.94 -23.20 -7.08
N LEU A 665 4.15 -24.50 -6.94
CA LEU A 665 3.25 -25.58 -7.37
C LEU A 665 3.29 -26.69 -6.30
N PRO A 666 2.33 -27.62 -6.27
CA PRO A 666 2.46 -28.83 -5.47
C PRO A 666 3.81 -29.51 -5.74
N GLY A 667 4.63 -29.72 -4.71
CA GLY A 667 5.99 -30.29 -4.82
C GLY A 667 7.12 -29.33 -5.23
N LEU A 668 6.82 -28.10 -5.65
CA LEU A 668 7.81 -27.06 -5.98
C LEU A 668 7.66 -25.86 -5.04
N ALA A 669 8.59 -25.72 -4.10
CA ALA A 669 8.64 -24.60 -3.17
C ALA A 669 10.01 -23.93 -3.18
N ILE A 670 10.01 -22.63 -2.94
CA ILE A 670 11.22 -21.87 -2.61
C ILE A 670 11.31 -21.79 -1.11
N GLU A 671 12.46 -22.22 -0.59
CA GLU A 671 12.75 -22.20 0.84
C GLU A 671 13.99 -21.36 1.10
N ALA A 672 13.89 -20.50 2.11
CA ALA A 672 15.00 -19.72 2.62
C ALA A 672 15.00 -19.75 4.15
N THR A 673 16.18 -19.59 4.73
CA THR A 673 16.36 -19.41 6.16
C THR A 673 17.14 -18.13 6.44
N THR A 674 16.86 -17.53 7.59
CA THR A 674 17.60 -16.38 8.08
C THR A 674 18.03 -16.59 9.52
N GLU A 675 19.12 -15.93 9.90
CA GLU A 675 19.56 -15.79 11.28
C GLU A 675 20.00 -14.35 11.49
N ALA A 676 19.52 -13.70 12.54
CA ALA A 676 19.98 -12.41 13.00
C ALA A 676 20.41 -12.54 14.46
N VAL A 677 21.63 -12.12 14.77
CA VAL A 677 22.16 -12.09 16.13
C VAL A 677 22.05 -10.66 16.62
N ILE A 678 21.38 -10.47 17.76
CA ILE A 678 21.14 -9.17 18.39
C ILE A 678 21.87 -9.19 19.73
N ASP A 679 22.96 -8.46 19.82
CA ASP A 679 23.69 -8.26 21.06
C ASP A 679 23.02 -7.17 21.90
N ALA A 680 22.86 -7.43 23.20
CA ALA A 680 22.16 -6.51 24.10
C ALA A 680 22.84 -5.15 24.29
N ARG A 681 24.12 -5.01 23.92
CA ARG A 681 24.88 -3.76 24.06
C ARG A 681 25.15 -3.10 22.71
N SER A 682 25.55 -3.88 21.70
CA SER A 682 25.93 -3.34 20.39
C SER A 682 24.81 -3.34 19.35
N GLY A 683 23.69 -4.01 19.63
CA GLY A 683 22.57 -4.18 18.71
C GLY A 683 22.75 -5.36 17.76
N VAL A 684 22.10 -5.31 16.59
CA VAL A 684 22.24 -6.36 15.57
C VAL A 684 23.72 -6.47 15.17
N SER A 685 24.35 -7.60 15.48
CA SER A 685 25.78 -7.85 15.22
C SER A 685 26.00 -8.69 13.97
N GLU A 686 25.03 -9.51 13.60
CA GLU A 686 25.12 -10.39 12.43
C GLU A 686 23.75 -10.59 11.79
N VAL A 687 23.72 -10.65 10.45
CA VAL A 687 22.55 -11.12 9.68
C VAL A 687 23.01 -12.07 8.59
N ALA A 688 22.39 -13.24 8.53
CA ALA A 688 22.62 -14.25 7.51
C ALA A 688 21.32 -14.64 6.81
N VAL A 689 21.40 -14.91 5.52
CA VAL A 689 20.33 -15.47 4.70
C VAL A 689 20.87 -16.62 3.85
N ALA A 690 20.18 -17.75 3.85
CA ALA A 690 20.47 -18.89 3.00
C ALA A 690 19.24 -19.25 2.16
N CYS A 691 19.43 -19.50 0.86
CA CYS A 691 18.36 -19.95 -0.03
C CYS A 691 18.96 -20.82 -1.14
N HIS A 692 18.52 -22.07 -1.26
CA HIS A 692 18.96 -23.04 -2.27
C HIS A 692 20.48 -23.04 -2.54
N GLY A 693 21.29 -23.27 -1.49
CA GLY A 693 22.75 -23.37 -1.58
C GLY A 693 23.49 -22.03 -1.73
N ARG A 694 22.78 -20.89 -1.74
CA ARG A 694 23.38 -19.56 -1.68
C ARG A 694 23.21 -18.98 -0.30
N THR A 695 24.32 -18.86 0.43
CA THR A 695 24.37 -18.22 1.74
C THR A 695 25.04 -16.87 1.63
N ARG A 696 24.53 -15.89 2.37
CA ARG A 696 25.15 -14.58 2.57
C ARG A 696 25.09 -14.25 4.05
N ARG A 697 26.24 -13.99 4.64
CA ARG A 697 26.36 -13.50 6.02
C ARG A 697 27.03 -12.14 5.99
N PHE A 698 26.53 -11.27 6.87
CA PHE A 698 26.99 -9.91 7.07
C PHE A 698 27.20 -9.69 8.56
N THR A 699 28.41 -9.29 8.96
CA THR A 699 28.76 -8.97 10.34
C THR A 699 28.91 -7.46 10.48
N VAL A 700 28.26 -6.85 11.47
CA VAL A 700 28.42 -5.44 11.79
C VAL A 700 29.79 -5.25 12.46
N ARG A 701 30.64 -4.41 11.85
CA ARG A 701 32.00 -4.14 12.33
C ARG A 701 32.12 -2.80 13.04
N GLU A 702 31.47 -1.80 12.49
CA GLU A 702 31.54 -0.43 12.99
C GLU A 702 30.11 0.14 13.05
N THR A 703 29.82 0.81 14.15
CA THR A 703 28.64 1.65 14.31
C THR A 703 29.11 3.07 14.48
N GLY A 704 28.44 4.01 13.82
CA GLY A 704 28.79 5.42 13.90
C GLY A 704 27.55 6.28 13.73
N THR A 705 27.74 7.59 13.81
CA THR A 705 26.68 8.57 13.58
C THR A 705 27.22 9.61 12.62
N VAL A 706 26.47 9.92 11.56
CA VAL A 706 26.76 11.10 10.75
C VAL A 706 26.30 12.32 11.54
N GLY A 707 27.12 13.37 11.62
CA GLY A 707 26.66 14.66 12.15
C GLY A 707 25.44 15.16 11.37
N ASP A 708 24.65 16.07 11.95
CA ASP A 708 23.51 16.64 11.25
C ASP A 708 23.98 17.39 9.99
N VAL A 709 23.83 16.74 8.83
CA VAL A 709 24.19 17.32 7.52
C VAL A 709 22.98 18.06 6.92
N GLY A 710 21.88 18.17 7.67
CA GLY A 710 20.56 18.51 7.14
C GLY A 710 19.97 17.37 6.30
N VAL A 711 18.66 17.43 6.06
CA VAL A 711 18.00 16.49 5.15
C VAL A 711 18.47 16.78 3.73
N ALA A 712 19.11 15.82 3.08
CA ALA A 712 19.52 15.94 1.69
C ALA A 712 18.27 16.28 0.84
N PRO A 713 18.33 17.30 -0.04
CA PRO A 713 17.19 17.69 -0.87
C PRO A 713 17.02 16.68 -2.00
N THR A 714 16.54 15.47 -1.72
CA THR A 714 16.26 14.51 -2.80
C THR A 714 15.06 13.62 -2.51
N VAL A 715 14.17 13.64 -3.50
CA VAL A 715 12.93 12.87 -3.71
C VAL A 715 11.69 13.52 -3.09
N GLN A 716 11.22 14.53 -3.79
CA GLN A 716 9.84 15.01 -3.73
C GLN A 716 8.91 13.92 -4.26
N ALA A 717 8.06 13.37 -3.41
CA ALA A 717 6.81 12.77 -3.85
C ALA A 717 5.75 13.03 -2.78
N ILE A 718 4.72 13.78 -3.20
CA ILE A 718 3.39 13.92 -2.60
C ILE A 718 3.26 14.96 -1.47
N GLY A 719 2.91 16.19 -1.88
CA GLY A 719 1.73 16.88 -1.39
C GLY A 719 1.76 17.57 -0.02
N LYS A 720 2.47 18.71 0.09
CA LYS A 720 1.96 19.81 0.91
C LYS A 720 0.99 20.63 0.05
N ALA A 721 -0.30 20.34 0.15
CA ALA A 721 -1.34 21.32 -0.13
C ALA A 721 -2.01 21.61 1.22
N GLY A 722 -1.57 22.70 1.86
CA GLY A 722 -2.40 23.39 2.85
C GLY A 722 -3.51 24.15 2.15
#